data_AF-A0A2M8FQR9-F1
#
_entry.id   AF-A0A2M8FQR9-F1
#
_cell.length_a   1.000
_cell.length_b   1.000
_cell.length_c   1.000
_cell.angle_alpha   90.00
_cell.angle_beta   90.00
_cell.angle_gamma   90.00
#
_symmetry.space_group_name_H-M   'P 1'
#
loop_
_entity.id
_entity.type
_entity.pdbx_description
1 polymer ?
#
loop_
_entity_poly.entity_id
_entity_poly.type
_entity_poly.pdbx_seq_one_letter_code
_entity_poly.pdbx_strand_id
1 'polypeptide(L)'
;MKILFPYFFIIFFYFIELNSVSAFIITEKDTTQKDTYFFVSNRAAKDGFYTMYKARTNQTGISSVVIRGNFEVKDFPAMRKAEISVYNISTDELVGVYRTNPKTGNYLIILIPNVKYEFVINTYGYAPIKKTVEIPSYASTKVSGELSRQKVLLTMNQTQAGVSLTNWFIEEKEPTLFLLTVYDENTEREEKLEFYESISNVSEEETDRRQLKEIDFGNIDEVLKKQAEIENKKPELAEKAFLKKEYNTASSLYSELLTLDPSSSFNNYRKGISLYHTEHNKIKALPYLQKAEKDKTIPYDVFYYLGVIYHSWADFSNAENAFNNFKSKASPKELETLNINQFIQYCQNGKQLTQEQYDMVVLDKQPINNNKIIKALPSELINDKLLEKTTFFISPIDLKKKEKLIMFRTEQNEMIQTSYGLDEKNGKDLYVNLLMGGDKWSIPKTLGDKINTPFDEDYAYVTPDGKTLYFASKGHNSMGGYDIFTSTRETPQEPWSEPKNLGYPINSPFDDFMYIPALNDEEAYFISNRRSPTGGHFLYKIKQPQPPLALTIIKGHFMTNDSIPNFGASITVINTNNQEIAGIYNTNSSNGNYLMALIPGVKYEFKIVPDEYSEHTAFVTIPYQTENFPLKQHIKIKKEGNFEILNIDNYFTQQDAENAPVYKFTKADFEKKNIAQNEQIKTELKSRFSKPSAEQQQIINNAEQFFINKQYLKCAEQYEKITPLIELSEKQNYMFGKSLFYFSKDYEKIIEKLEKAATNKAIPYDVYYLLGKTNHYAYRFERAVKAYQKYKSLASQEEIAKHDIENEISLNLYGKKIINNPKPIEVLDKKDFSRPNIHTIYNSIGLDSKFLVAPDDMTSPIDKKLGFKPTMYLDSKKTIIYFSSYGETEDTGKDIFMMKKLPDNTWTEPINLGTTINTSGDEDFPYLSNDGKTLFFSSTAHGSMGGYDIFKSTWDEKTNSWSSPINLGAPINSPFDDLFYVEE
;
A
#
# COMPACT_ATOMS: atom_id res chain seq x y z
N MET A 1 -87.76 12.63 -12.06
CA MET A 1 -87.38 14.04 -12.28
C MET A 1 -85.94 14.03 -12.77
N LYS A 2 -85.66 14.11 -14.08
CA LYS A 2 -85.79 15.30 -14.96
C LYS A 2 -85.15 16.50 -14.25
N ILE A 3 -84.01 17.00 -14.69
CA ILE A 3 -83.86 18.03 -15.75
C ILE A 3 -82.34 18.15 -16.04
N LEU A 4 -81.87 17.75 -17.25
CA LEU A 4 -81.21 18.58 -18.30
C LEU A 4 -79.81 19.13 -17.89
N PHE A 5 -78.63 18.87 -18.52
CA PHE A 5 -78.24 18.89 -19.96
C PHE A 5 -79.02 19.98 -20.71
N PRO A 6 -78.50 21.19 -21.05
CA PRO A 6 -77.21 21.41 -21.75
C PRO A 6 -76.52 22.78 -21.47
N TYR A 7 -75.26 22.94 -21.87
CA TYR A 7 -74.72 24.06 -22.66
C TYR A 7 -73.31 23.64 -23.13
N PHE A 8 -73.35 22.51 -23.83
CA PHE A 8 -72.44 22.07 -24.87
C PHE A 8 -72.60 23.02 -26.09
N PHE A 9 -71.57 23.12 -26.93
CA PHE A 9 -71.61 23.66 -28.29
C PHE A 9 -71.87 25.18 -28.42
N ILE A 10 -70.81 25.92 -28.74
CA ILE A 10 -70.61 26.72 -29.97
C ILE A 10 -69.35 27.57 -29.73
N ILE A 11 -68.17 26.98 -29.91
CA ILE A 11 -67.07 27.52 -30.74
C ILE A 11 -66.32 26.29 -31.28
N PHE A 12 -67.07 25.45 -32.00
CA PHE A 12 -66.56 24.37 -32.83
C PHE A 12 -66.80 24.86 -34.26
N PHE A 13 -65.76 24.86 -35.09
CA PHE A 13 -65.65 25.48 -36.42
C PHE A 13 -65.42 27.00 -36.44
N TYR A 14 -64.16 27.41 -36.36
CA TYR A 14 -63.49 28.22 -37.39
C TYR A 14 -62.06 28.50 -36.93
N PHE A 15 -61.15 27.56 -37.19
CA PHE A 15 -59.74 27.78 -37.55
C PHE A 15 -59.09 26.39 -37.69
N ILE A 16 -59.49 25.71 -38.78
CA ILE A 16 -58.77 24.58 -39.36
C ILE A 16 -58.09 25.12 -40.62
N GLU A 17 -56.87 24.63 -40.85
CA GLU A 17 -55.94 24.87 -41.96
C GLU A 17 -55.07 26.14 -41.90
N LEU A 18 -53.88 25.98 -41.30
CA LEU A 18 -52.61 26.01 -42.05
C LEU A 18 -51.45 25.43 -41.21
N ASN A 19 -50.81 24.39 -41.77
CA ASN A 19 -49.40 23.99 -41.65
C ASN A 19 -48.87 23.29 -40.36
N SER A 20 -48.71 21.97 -40.51
CA SER A 20 -47.57 21.12 -40.11
C SER A 20 -46.57 21.65 -39.07
N VAL A 21 -46.41 20.92 -37.96
CA VAL A 21 -45.25 20.05 -37.65
C VAL A 21 -45.39 19.56 -36.20
N SER A 22 -45.35 18.24 -36.05
CA SER A 22 -45.15 17.51 -34.79
C SER A 22 -43.82 17.90 -34.13
N ALA A 23 -43.85 18.37 -32.89
CA ALA A 23 -42.66 18.47 -32.03
C ALA A 23 -42.85 17.62 -30.78
N PHE A 24 -42.09 16.52 -30.76
CA PHE A 24 -41.79 15.67 -29.61
C PHE A 24 -41.41 16.52 -28.39
N ILE A 25 -42.05 16.27 -27.24
CA ILE A 25 -41.40 16.48 -25.95
C ILE A 25 -40.88 15.12 -25.52
N ILE A 26 -39.57 14.99 -25.71
CA ILE A 26 -38.70 13.88 -25.37
C ILE A 26 -38.72 13.75 -23.85
N THR A 27 -39.32 12.70 -23.31
CA THR A 27 -38.86 12.14 -22.03
C THR A 27 -37.40 11.79 -22.26
N GLU A 28 -36.47 12.46 -21.59
CA GLU A 28 -35.07 12.02 -21.57
C GLU A 28 -35.08 10.56 -21.12
N LYS A 29 -34.81 9.66 -22.08
CA LYS A 29 -34.45 8.28 -21.82
C LYS A 29 -33.33 8.33 -20.79
N ASP A 30 -33.53 7.64 -19.68
CA ASP A 30 -32.49 7.36 -18.71
C ASP A 30 -31.23 6.89 -19.46
N THR A 31 -30.22 7.74 -19.53
CA THR A 31 -28.98 7.46 -20.27
C THR A 31 -28.10 6.43 -19.54
N THR A 32 -28.50 5.99 -18.33
CA THR A 32 -27.81 4.95 -17.56
C THR A 32 -28.06 3.52 -18.03
N GLN A 33 -28.99 3.33 -18.99
CA GLN A 33 -29.34 2.02 -19.56
C GLN A 33 -28.32 1.49 -20.59
N LYS A 34 -27.24 2.24 -20.89
CA LYS A 34 -26.37 1.99 -22.05
C LYS A 34 -25.24 0.96 -21.86
N ASP A 35 -25.01 0.45 -20.65
CA ASP A 35 -23.87 -0.43 -20.36
C ASP A 35 -24.26 -1.69 -19.55
N THR A 36 -25.54 -2.08 -19.57
CA THR A 36 -26.03 -3.30 -18.93
C THR A 36 -25.93 -4.51 -19.85
N TYR A 37 -25.60 -5.66 -19.27
CA TYR A 37 -25.53 -6.93 -19.97
C TYR A 37 -26.02 -8.06 -19.06
N PHE A 38 -26.31 -9.20 -19.69
CA PHE A 38 -26.71 -10.43 -19.04
C PHE A 38 -25.64 -11.49 -19.25
N PHE A 39 -25.41 -12.31 -18.23
CA PHE A 39 -24.66 -13.57 -18.36
C PHE A 39 -25.28 -14.65 -17.47
N VAL A 40 -25.01 -15.92 -17.78
CA VAL A 40 -25.59 -17.07 -17.08
C VAL A 40 -24.48 -17.92 -16.47
N SER A 41 -24.64 -18.35 -15.22
CA SER A 41 -23.66 -19.18 -14.54
C SER A 41 -24.31 -20.20 -13.60
N ASN A 42 -23.71 -21.38 -13.46
CA ASN A 42 -24.09 -22.38 -12.45
C ASN A 42 -23.28 -22.30 -11.15
N ARG A 43 -22.40 -21.29 -10.98
CA ARG A 43 -21.57 -21.12 -9.78
C ARG A 43 -22.36 -21.13 -8.46
N ALA A 44 -23.42 -20.34 -8.38
CA ALA A 44 -24.23 -20.12 -7.17
C ALA A 44 -25.59 -20.85 -7.21
N ALA A 45 -25.88 -21.56 -8.30
CA ALA A 45 -27.16 -22.22 -8.48
C ALA A 45 -27.22 -23.53 -7.69
N LYS A 46 -28.43 -23.95 -7.31
CA LYS A 46 -28.69 -25.31 -6.81
C LYS A 46 -28.38 -26.32 -7.90
N ASP A 47 -28.06 -27.56 -7.53
CA ASP A 47 -27.77 -28.61 -8.51
C ASP A 47 -28.94 -28.77 -9.51
N GLY A 48 -28.59 -28.72 -10.80
CA GLY A 48 -29.56 -28.75 -11.90
C GLY A 48 -30.15 -27.39 -12.31
N PHE A 49 -29.71 -26.29 -11.68
CA PHE A 49 -30.12 -24.92 -12.02
C PHE A 49 -28.95 -24.08 -12.55
N TYR A 50 -29.29 -23.00 -13.26
CA TYR A 50 -28.40 -21.89 -13.62
C TYR A 50 -29.01 -20.59 -13.10
N THR A 51 -28.15 -19.61 -12.81
CA THR A 51 -28.55 -18.25 -12.44
C THR A 51 -28.19 -17.30 -13.56
N MET A 52 -29.16 -16.55 -14.07
CA MET A 52 -28.94 -15.40 -14.95
C MET A 52 -28.67 -14.17 -14.09
N TYR A 53 -27.62 -13.44 -14.42
CA TYR A 53 -27.23 -12.19 -13.80
C TYR A 53 -27.46 -11.06 -14.78
N LYS A 54 -28.17 -10.02 -14.34
CA LYS A 54 -28.16 -8.71 -14.99
C LYS A 54 -27.06 -7.89 -14.33
N ALA A 55 -26.07 -7.44 -15.08
CA ALA A 55 -24.91 -6.73 -14.55
C ALA A 55 -24.51 -5.53 -15.42
N ARG A 56 -23.61 -4.70 -14.91
CA ARG A 56 -22.92 -3.68 -15.70
C ARG A 56 -21.45 -3.59 -15.30
N THR A 57 -20.63 -3.11 -16.23
CA THR A 57 -19.20 -2.85 -15.96
C THR A 57 -19.10 -1.70 -14.96
N ASN A 58 -18.39 -1.91 -13.85
CA ASN A 58 -18.20 -0.86 -12.85
C ASN A 58 -17.32 0.25 -13.44
N GLN A 59 -17.92 1.39 -13.83
CA GLN A 59 -17.21 2.53 -14.43
C GLN A 59 -16.52 3.42 -13.39
N THR A 60 -16.73 3.17 -12.10
CA THR A 60 -16.16 3.97 -11.00
C THR A 60 -15.27 3.09 -10.15
N GLY A 61 -13.96 3.15 -10.38
CA GLY A 61 -12.95 2.33 -9.70
C GLY A 61 -12.84 2.49 -8.17
N ILE A 62 -13.74 3.17 -7.47
CA ILE A 62 -13.78 3.24 -6.00
C ILE A 62 -15.24 3.37 -5.53
N SER A 63 -15.74 2.40 -4.77
CA SER A 63 -17.04 2.50 -4.09
C SER A 63 -16.90 3.48 -2.92
N SER A 64 -17.24 4.75 -3.14
CA SER A 64 -17.19 5.77 -2.09
C SER A 64 -18.58 6.10 -1.56
N VAL A 65 -18.71 6.20 -0.23
CA VAL A 65 -19.92 6.64 0.47
C VAL A 65 -20.02 8.15 0.37
N VAL A 66 -21.13 8.63 -0.17
CA VAL A 66 -21.45 10.06 -0.18
C VAL A 66 -22.28 10.38 1.07
N ILE A 67 -21.76 11.28 1.90
CA ILE A 67 -22.35 11.69 3.17
C ILE A 67 -22.79 13.14 3.05
N ARG A 68 -24.09 13.36 3.26
CA ARG A 68 -24.71 14.67 3.37
C ARG A 68 -24.61 15.19 4.81
N GLY A 69 -23.80 16.20 5.00
CA GLY A 69 -23.55 16.83 6.29
C GLY A 69 -24.34 18.12 6.53
N ASN A 70 -24.59 18.45 7.79
CA ASN A 70 -25.06 19.76 8.22
C ASN A 70 -24.37 20.19 9.54
N PHE A 71 -23.83 21.41 9.56
CA PHE A 71 -23.14 22.02 10.69
C PHE A 71 -24.00 23.12 11.35
N GLU A 72 -24.18 23.03 12.67
CA GLU A 72 -24.94 23.99 13.47
C GLU A 72 -24.20 24.34 14.77
N VAL A 73 -24.42 25.58 15.25
CA VAL A 73 -24.03 26.00 16.59
C VAL A 73 -25.29 26.19 17.43
N LYS A 74 -25.40 25.47 18.55
CA LYS A 74 -26.51 25.55 19.50
C LYS A 74 -26.64 26.99 20.01
N ASP A 75 -27.86 27.51 20.00
CA ASP A 75 -28.22 28.88 20.40
C ASP A 75 -27.70 30.01 19.47
N PHE A 76 -26.90 29.69 18.45
CA PHE A 76 -26.37 30.65 17.46
C PHE A 76 -26.65 30.21 16.02
N PRO A 77 -27.92 30.24 15.57
CA PRO A 77 -28.34 29.73 14.26
C PRO A 77 -27.76 30.49 13.05
N ALA A 78 -27.11 31.65 13.27
CA ALA A 78 -26.41 32.42 12.24
C ALA A 78 -24.95 31.95 12.01
N MET A 79 -24.36 31.22 12.95
CA MET A 79 -23.00 30.68 12.81
C MET A 79 -23.04 29.31 12.13
N ARG A 80 -22.88 29.32 10.81
CA ARG A 80 -22.97 28.10 9.97
C ARG A 80 -21.72 27.82 9.13
N LYS A 81 -20.66 28.60 9.30
CA LYS A 81 -19.40 28.48 8.56
C LYS A 81 -18.38 27.65 9.35
N ALA A 82 -17.92 26.55 8.76
CA ALA A 82 -16.83 25.73 9.24
C ALA A 82 -16.06 25.12 8.06
N GLU A 83 -14.80 24.79 8.32
CA GLU A 83 -13.95 23.96 7.47
C GLU A 83 -13.71 22.64 8.20
N ILE A 84 -13.85 21.53 7.49
CA ILE A 84 -13.75 20.17 8.02
C ILE A 84 -12.63 19.49 7.24
N SER A 85 -11.47 19.31 7.86
CA SER A 85 -10.38 18.50 7.29
C SER A 85 -10.54 17.06 7.74
N VAL A 86 -10.48 16.12 6.82
CA VAL A 86 -10.66 14.68 7.11
C VAL A 86 -9.35 13.95 6.83
N TYR A 87 -8.85 13.24 7.83
CA TYR A 87 -7.61 12.46 7.74
C TYR A 87 -7.92 10.98 7.88
N ASN A 88 -7.26 10.13 7.11
CA ASN A 88 -7.30 8.68 7.35
C ASN A 88 -6.44 8.39 8.59
N ILE A 89 -7.03 7.80 9.63
CA ILE A 89 -6.33 7.57 10.91
C ILE A 89 -5.20 6.55 10.75
N SER A 90 -5.36 5.59 9.84
CA SER A 90 -4.37 4.53 9.64
C SER A 90 -3.15 5.01 8.86
N THR A 91 -3.31 6.01 7.98
CA THR A 91 -2.23 6.50 7.10
C THR A 91 -1.76 7.92 7.44
N ASP A 92 -2.47 8.64 8.32
CA ASP A 92 -2.29 10.08 8.62
C ASP A 92 -2.38 10.99 7.37
N GLU A 93 -2.95 10.47 6.27
CA GLU A 93 -3.12 11.20 5.02
C GLU A 93 -4.36 12.09 5.06
N LEU A 94 -4.24 13.32 4.55
CA LEU A 94 -5.38 14.21 4.32
C LEU A 94 -6.23 13.69 3.15
N VAL A 95 -7.44 13.25 3.47
CA VAL A 95 -8.42 12.70 2.53
C VAL A 95 -9.15 13.82 1.80
N GLY A 96 -9.44 14.93 2.49
CA GLY A 96 -10.08 16.09 1.89
C GLY A 96 -10.36 17.22 2.89
N VAL A 97 -10.59 18.41 2.36
CA VAL A 97 -11.00 19.60 3.13
C VAL A 97 -12.34 20.08 2.62
N TYR A 98 -13.37 20.03 3.47
CA TYR A 98 -14.75 20.29 3.13
C TYR A 98 -15.23 21.57 3.80
N ARG A 99 -15.93 22.43 3.07
CA ARG A 99 -16.42 23.71 3.60
C ARG A 99 -17.93 23.69 3.67
N THR A 100 -18.46 24.15 4.80
CA THR A 100 -19.91 24.26 4.98
C THR A 100 -20.44 25.46 4.20
N ASN A 101 -21.65 25.33 3.68
CA ASN A 101 -22.38 26.44 3.08
C ASN A 101 -22.68 27.47 4.19
N PRO A 102 -22.22 28.72 4.08
CA PRO A 102 -22.33 29.70 5.16
C PRO A 102 -23.77 30.15 5.47
N LYS A 103 -24.74 29.85 4.58
CA LYS A 103 -26.16 30.17 4.77
C LYS A 103 -26.95 29.00 5.35
N THR A 104 -26.65 27.77 4.96
CA THR A 104 -27.45 26.59 5.34
C THR A 104 -26.74 25.68 6.33
N GLY A 105 -25.41 25.73 6.40
CA GLY A 105 -24.56 24.82 7.18
C GLY A 105 -24.31 23.48 6.49
N ASN A 106 -24.88 23.26 5.30
CA ASN A 106 -24.77 21.98 4.57
C ASN A 106 -23.38 21.78 3.97
N TYR A 107 -22.94 20.53 3.88
CA TYR A 107 -21.72 20.11 3.20
C TYR A 107 -21.87 18.68 2.66
N LEU A 108 -20.99 18.27 1.75
CA LEU A 108 -20.96 16.91 1.19
C LEU A 108 -19.55 16.35 1.37
N ILE A 109 -19.45 15.11 1.84
CA ILE A 109 -18.18 14.40 2.03
C ILE A 109 -18.26 13.08 1.29
N ILE A 110 -17.16 12.67 0.67
CA ILE A 110 -17.02 11.40 -0.04
C ILE A 110 -15.92 10.63 0.69
N LEU A 111 -16.24 9.46 1.25
CA LEU A 111 -15.32 8.64 2.04
C LEU A 111 -15.42 7.17 1.65
N ILE A 112 -14.36 6.43 1.87
CA ILE A 112 -14.31 5.00 1.56
C ILE A 112 -14.94 4.23 2.73
N PRO A 113 -15.79 3.22 2.47
CA PRO A 113 -16.33 2.36 3.52
C PRO A 113 -15.22 1.52 4.16
N ASN A 114 -15.45 1.07 5.40
CA ASN A 114 -14.51 0.30 6.21
C ASN A 114 -13.20 1.04 6.57
N VAL A 115 -13.23 2.37 6.65
CA VAL A 115 -12.09 3.21 7.04
C VAL A 115 -12.46 4.12 8.21
N LYS A 116 -11.51 4.32 9.12
CA LYS A 116 -11.61 5.26 10.26
C LYS A 116 -10.94 6.58 9.92
N TYR A 117 -11.65 7.66 10.14
CA TYR A 117 -11.21 9.01 9.79
C TYR A 117 -11.21 9.95 11.00
N GLU A 118 -10.22 10.84 11.07
CA GLU A 118 -10.18 11.96 12.01
C GLU A 118 -10.69 13.23 11.32
N PHE A 119 -11.78 13.78 11.83
CA PHE A 119 -12.38 15.03 11.37
C PHE A 119 -11.86 16.17 12.24
N VAL A 120 -11.15 17.11 11.65
CA VAL A 120 -10.68 18.35 12.28
C VAL A 120 -11.60 19.48 11.83
N ILE A 121 -12.45 19.96 12.75
CA ILE A 121 -13.45 20.99 12.48
C ILE A 121 -12.93 22.35 12.94
N ASN A 122 -12.72 23.25 11.98
CA ASN A 122 -12.26 24.61 12.15
C ASN A 122 -13.42 25.59 11.94
N THR A 123 -13.78 26.35 12.97
CA THR A 123 -14.81 27.39 12.88
C THR A 123 -14.32 28.71 13.49
N TYR A 124 -14.81 29.83 12.97
CA TYR A 124 -14.27 31.15 13.29
C TYR A 124 -14.47 31.49 14.78
N GLY A 125 -13.37 31.83 15.47
CA GLY A 125 -13.39 32.23 16.88
C GLY A 125 -13.20 31.09 17.90
N TYR A 126 -12.93 29.86 17.45
CA TYR A 126 -12.76 28.69 18.32
C TYR A 126 -11.53 27.84 17.94
N ALA A 127 -10.99 27.12 18.91
CA ALA A 127 -9.92 26.15 18.66
C ALA A 127 -10.42 24.97 17.82
N PRO A 128 -9.57 24.36 16.96
CA PRO A 128 -9.93 23.19 16.17
C PRO A 128 -10.43 22.04 17.03
N ILE A 129 -11.52 21.38 16.62
CA ILE A 129 -12.11 20.26 17.36
C ILE A 129 -11.96 18.97 16.55
N LYS A 130 -11.43 17.92 17.17
CA LYS A 130 -11.17 16.62 16.53
C LYS A 130 -12.24 15.57 16.87
N LYS A 131 -12.70 14.80 15.89
CA LYS A 131 -13.61 13.65 16.08
C LYS A 131 -13.26 12.49 15.17
N THR A 132 -13.22 11.28 15.73
CA THR A 132 -13.08 10.04 14.97
C THR A 132 -14.43 9.56 14.44
N VAL A 133 -14.48 9.19 13.17
CA VAL A 133 -15.65 8.63 12.50
C VAL A 133 -15.26 7.37 11.75
N GLU A 134 -15.94 6.27 12.01
CA GLU A 134 -15.82 5.02 11.27
C GLU A 134 -16.92 4.96 10.22
N ILE A 135 -16.54 4.73 8.95
CA ILE A 135 -17.50 4.48 7.88
C ILE A 135 -17.73 2.98 7.82
N PRO A 136 -18.95 2.49 8.08
CA PRO A 136 -19.21 1.06 8.09
C PRO A 136 -19.10 0.46 6.69
N SER A 137 -18.71 -0.81 6.62
CA SER A 137 -18.59 -1.56 5.37
C SER A 137 -19.91 -1.68 4.60
N TYR A 138 -21.05 -1.59 5.29
CA TYR A 138 -22.40 -1.67 4.71
C TYR A 138 -22.97 -0.32 4.21
N ALA A 139 -22.22 0.78 4.33
CA ALA A 139 -22.71 2.09 3.91
C ALA A 139 -22.87 2.18 2.39
N SER A 140 -24.06 2.57 1.94
CA SER A 140 -24.41 2.66 0.53
C SER A 140 -23.53 3.67 -0.22
N THR A 141 -23.05 3.25 -1.38
CA THR A 141 -22.28 4.08 -2.33
C THR A 141 -23.13 4.58 -3.50
N LYS A 142 -24.46 4.36 -3.46
CA LYS A 142 -25.40 4.81 -4.48
C LYS A 142 -25.62 6.32 -4.39
N VAL A 143 -25.12 7.05 -5.38
CA VAL A 143 -25.25 8.52 -5.46
C VAL A 143 -26.67 8.94 -5.88
N SER A 144 -27.42 8.06 -6.57
CA SER A 144 -28.78 8.31 -7.05
C SER A 144 -29.90 7.97 -6.03
N GLY A 145 -29.55 7.38 -4.89
CA GLY A 145 -30.48 6.97 -3.82
C GLY A 145 -30.54 7.94 -2.64
N GLU A 146 -31.18 7.53 -1.53
CA GLU A 146 -31.03 8.27 -0.27
C GLU A 146 -29.57 8.22 0.17
N LEU A 147 -28.97 9.40 0.42
CA LEU A 147 -27.59 9.50 0.89
C LEU A 147 -27.49 9.33 2.40
N SER A 148 -26.36 8.76 2.83
CA SER A 148 -25.94 8.75 4.24
C SER A 148 -25.88 10.19 4.77
N ARG A 149 -26.19 10.38 6.06
CA ARG A 149 -26.34 11.71 6.67
C ARG A 149 -25.41 11.90 7.84
N GLN A 150 -24.98 13.14 8.03
CA GLN A 150 -24.17 13.53 9.16
C GLN A 150 -24.68 14.87 9.73
N LYS A 151 -24.78 14.95 11.05
CA LYS A 151 -25.06 16.21 11.77
C LYS A 151 -23.91 16.51 12.72
N VAL A 152 -23.33 17.70 12.59
CA VAL A 152 -22.32 18.25 13.50
C VAL A 152 -22.96 19.41 14.25
N LEU A 153 -23.12 19.25 15.56
CA LEU A 153 -23.69 20.28 16.44
C LEU A 153 -22.65 20.69 17.49
N LEU A 154 -22.30 21.97 17.48
CA LEU A 154 -21.47 22.61 18.50
C LEU A 154 -22.35 23.11 19.65
N THR A 155 -22.09 22.68 20.88
CA THR A 155 -22.81 23.10 22.09
C THR A 155 -21.92 23.91 23.01
N MET A 156 -22.42 25.04 23.49
CA MET A 156 -21.71 25.95 24.37
C MET A 156 -22.08 25.69 25.83
N ASN A 157 -21.09 25.44 26.69
CA ASN A 157 -21.20 25.59 28.14
C ASN A 157 -20.19 26.64 28.62
N GLN A 158 -20.41 27.24 29.80
CA GLN A 158 -19.73 28.45 30.28
C GLN A 158 -18.17 28.39 30.33
N THR A 159 -17.52 27.23 30.11
CA THR A 159 -16.05 27.10 30.09
C THR A 159 -15.46 26.16 29.03
N GLN A 160 -16.26 25.40 28.24
CA GLN A 160 -15.75 24.49 27.19
C GLN A 160 -16.76 24.33 26.03
N ALA A 161 -16.24 24.25 24.79
CA ALA A 161 -17.02 23.93 23.60
C ALA A 161 -17.13 22.41 23.42
N GLY A 162 -18.35 21.87 23.41
CA GLY A 162 -18.62 20.47 23.10
C GLY A 162 -19.06 20.30 21.65
N VAL A 163 -18.67 19.20 21.00
CA VAL A 163 -19.18 18.82 19.66
C VAL A 163 -19.81 17.44 19.72
N SER A 164 -21.07 17.36 19.30
CA SER A 164 -21.73 16.10 18.96
C SER A 164 -21.71 15.90 17.45
N LEU A 165 -21.23 14.73 17.01
CA LEU A 165 -21.23 14.28 15.62
C LEU A 165 -22.09 13.02 15.54
N THR A 166 -23.16 13.06 14.75
CA THR A 166 -24.10 11.95 14.58
C THR A 166 -24.13 11.55 13.10
N ASN A 167 -23.96 10.24 12.83
CA ASN A 167 -24.03 9.68 11.48
C ASN A 167 -25.23 8.74 11.34
N TRP A 168 -25.89 8.78 10.18
CA TRP A 168 -26.93 7.84 9.79
C TRP A 168 -26.54 7.26 8.43
N PHE A 169 -26.08 6.02 8.41
CA PHE A 169 -25.67 5.33 7.19
C PHE A 169 -26.88 4.64 6.56
N ILE A 170 -26.99 4.72 5.25
CA ILE A 170 -27.97 3.95 4.48
C ILE A 170 -27.37 2.58 4.20
N GLU A 171 -28.07 1.52 4.57
CA GLU A 171 -27.66 0.13 4.38
C GLU A 171 -28.02 -0.35 2.96
N GLU A 172 -27.09 -1.06 2.31
CA GLU A 172 -27.33 -1.65 1.00
C GLU A 172 -27.89 -3.08 1.15
N LYS A 173 -29.10 -3.33 0.62
CA LYS A 173 -29.67 -4.68 0.54
C LYS A 173 -29.09 -5.40 -0.70
N GLU A 174 -28.01 -6.15 -0.47
CA GLU A 174 -27.36 -7.17 -1.33
C GLU A 174 -26.54 -6.69 -2.56
N PRO A 175 -25.45 -7.41 -2.95
CA PRO A 175 -24.13 -6.79 -3.15
C PRO A 175 -23.52 -6.94 -4.56
N THR A 176 -22.51 -6.12 -4.83
CA THR A 176 -21.54 -6.27 -5.94
C THR A 176 -20.93 -7.68 -5.97
N LEU A 177 -20.76 -8.28 -7.16
CA LEU A 177 -20.14 -9.61 -7.28
C LEU A 177 -18.61 -9.48 -7.19
N PHE A 178 -18.03 -9.94 -6.09
CA PHE A 178 -16.58 -10.04 -5.88
C PHE A 178 -16.09 -11.47 -6.07
N LEU A 179 -14.80 -11.61 -6.38
CA LEU A 179 -14.07 -12.86 -6.29
C LEU A 179 -13.85 -13.17 -4.80
N LEU A 180 -14.47 -14.23 -4.28
CA LEU A 180 -14.62 -14.46 -2.84
C LEU A 180 -13.37 -15.00 -2.12
N THR A 181 -12.40 -15.57 -2.84
CA THR A 181 -11.14 -16.08 -2.26
C THR A 181 -10.08 -16.26 -3.35
N VAL A 182 -8.85 -15.80 -3.12
CA VAL A 182 -7.66 -16.30 -3.85
C VAL A 182 -6.76 -16.96 -2.82
N TYR A 183 -6.38 -18.21 -3.08
CA TYR A 183 -5.42 -18.91 -2.24
C TYR A 183 -4.01 -18.51 -2.68
N ASP A 184 -3.28 -17.78 -1.84
CA ASP A 184 -1.89 -17.40 -2.10
C ASP A 184 -0.94 -18.51 -1.64
N GLU A 185 -0.36 -19.22 -2.61
CA GLU A 185 0.54 -20.34 -2.35
C GLU A 185 1.89 -19.93 -1.78
N ASN A 186 2.31 -18.66 -1.93
CA ASN A 186 3.57 -18.18 -1.36
C ASN A 186 3.48 -17.99 0.16
N THR A 187 2.27 -17.79 0.67
CA THR A 187 1.98 -17.53 2.09
C THR A 187 1.22 -18.66 2.79
N GLU A 188 0.75 -19.67 2.05
CA GLU A 188 -0.08 -20.79 2.51
C GLU A 188 -1.30 -20.35 3.37
N ARG A 189 -1.91 -19.21 3.03
CA ARG A 189 -3.09 -18.68 3.72
C ARG A 189 -4.31 -18.65 2.80
N GLU A 190 -5.45 -19.00 3.37
CA GLU A 190 -6.75 -18.58 2.85
C GLU A 190 -6.96 -17.12 3.22
N GLU A 191 -7.07 -16.22 2.24
CA GLU A 191 -7.72 -14.93 2.47
C GLU A 191 -9.24 -15.13 2.40
N LYS A 192 -9.85 -15.45 3.55
CA LYS A 192 -11.31 -15.43 3.69
C LYS A 192 -11.80 -13.98 3.82
N LEU A 193 -12.60 -13.54 2.86
CA LEU A 193 -13.59 -12.48 3.06
C LEU A 193 -14.85 -13.12 3.65
N GLU A 194 -15.13 -12.87 4.94
CA GLU A 194 -16.34 -13.38 5.58
C GLU A 194 -17.57 -12.50 5.27
N PHE A 195 -18.65 -13.15 4.80
CA PHE A 195 -20.02 -12.66 4.85
C PHE A 195 -20.64 -13.00 6.21
N TYR A 196 -21.36 -12.04 6.81
CA TYR A 196 -22.26 -12.27 7.94
C TYR A 196 -23.67 -12.59 7.45
N GLU A 197 -24.27 -13.67 7.97
CA GLU A 197 -25.71 -13.90 7.90
C GLU A 197 -26.46 -13.23 9.07
N SER A 198 -27.70 -12.85 8.78
CA SER A 198 -28.61 -12.03 9.57
C SER A 198 -28.99 -12.57 10.95
N ILE A 199 -29.14 -11.67 11.92
CA ILE A 199 -30.15 -11.79 12.99
C ILE A 199 -31.29 -10.83 12.67
N SER A 200 -32.49 -11.38 12.65
CA SER A 200 -33.75 -10.74 12.31
C SER A 200 -34.30 -9.83 13.42
N ASN A 201 -35.12 -8.87 12.97
CA ASN A 201 -36.04 -7.99 13.69
C ASN A 201 -35.46 -6.65 14.16
N VAL A 202 -35.94 -5.54 13.59
CA VAL A 202 -36.76 -4.51 14.27
C VAL A 202 -37.56 -3.73 13.21
N SER A 203 -38.77 -3.35 13.62
CA SER A 203 -39.94 -2.80 12.93
C SER A 203 -39.79 -1.42 12.27
N GLU A 204 -40.72 -1.18 11.34
CA GLU A 204 -41.18 0.12 10.84
C GLU A 204 -41.47 1.13 11.97
N GLU A 205 -41.05 2.39 11.78
CA GLU A 205 -41.92 3.56 11.92
C GLU A 205 -41.28 4.82 11.30
N GLU A 206 -42.13 5.57 10.61
CA GLU A 206 -42.00 6.86 9.89
C GLU A 206 -41.40 8.00 10.76
N THR A 207 -41.01 9.21 10.31
CA THR A 207 -41.54 10.09 9.25
C THR A 207 -40.60 11.30 8.98
N ASP A 208 -40.88 11.98 7.86
CA ASP A 208 -40.62 13.40 7.53
C ASP A 208 -39.21 13.89 7.15
N ARG A 209 -39.01 14.05 5.84
CA ARG A 209 -37.90 14.82 5.24
C ARG A 209 -38.41 15.78 4.18
N ARG A 210 -38.21 17.07 4.43
CA ARG A 210 -38.23 18.14 3.42
C ARG A 210 -37.20 17.78 2.33
N GLN A 211 -37.65 17.60 1.08
CA GLN A 211 -36.75 17.39 -0.06
C GLN A 211 -35.91 18.66 -0.29
N LEU A 212 -34.59 18.52 -0.15
CA LEU A 212 -33.61 19.58 -0.40
C LEU A 212 -33.06 19.39 -1.83
N LYS A 213 -32.79 20.50 -2.54
CA LYS A 213 -32.56 20.54 -4.00
C LYS A 213 -31.07 20.58 -4.35
N GLU A 214 -30.73 20.24 -5.59
CA GLU A 214 -29.37 20.17 -6.18
C GLU A 214 -28.51 21.45 -5.99
N ILE A 215 -29.15 22.61 -5.99
CA ILE A 215 -28.54 23.92 -5.66
C ILE A 215 -27.96 24.02 -4.24
N ASP A 216 -28.29 23.07 -3.36
CA ASP A 216 -27.77 23.01 -1.99
C ASP A 216 -26.34 22.42 -1.90
N PHE A 217 -25.80 21.80 -2.98
CA PHE A 217 -24.53 21.05 -2.97
C PHE A 217 -23.50 21.36 -4.07
N GLY A 218 -23.89 21.96 -5.20
CA GLY A 218 -22.98 22.17 -6.35
C GLY A 218 -22.80 20.92 -7.24
N ASN A 219 -22.36 21.11 -8.49
CA ASN A 219 -22.40 20.12 -9.58
C ASN A 219 -21.41 18.95 -9.37
N ILE A 220 -21.94 17.73 -9.20
CA ILE A 220 -21.22 16.49 -8.82
C ILE A 220 -20.53 15.82 -10.03
N ASP A 221 -21.09 15.92 -11.23
CA ASP A 221 -20.53 15.30 -12.44
C ASP A 221 -19.19 15.93 -12.88
N GLU A 222 -19.01 17.22 -12.56
CA GLU A 222 -17.77 17.94 -12.84
C GLU A 222 -16.60 17.48 -11.95
N VAL A 223 -16.91 16.88 -10.80
CA VAL A 223 -15.93 16.38 -9.82
C VAL A 223 -15.42 14.99 -10.22
N LEU A 224 -16.33 14.08 -10.58
CA LEU A 224 -15.99 12.70 -10.96
C LEU A 224 -15.18 12.62 -12.27
N LYS A 225 -15.53 13.47 -13.25
CA LYS A 225 -14.82 13.54 -14.53
C LYS A 225 -13.38 14.05 -14.40
N LYS A 226 -13.13 14.99 -13.48
CA LYS A 226 -11.78 15.49 -13.17
C LYS A 226 -10.91 14.41 -12.52
N GLN A 227 -11.48 13.54 -11.69
CA GLN A 227 -10.75 12.49 -10.98
C GLN A 227 -10.25 11.37 -11.92
N ALA A 228 -11.09 10.88 -12.83
CA ALA A 228 -10.72 9.82 -13.79
C ALA A 228 -9.66 10.27 -14.81
N GLU A 229 -9.68 11.55 -15.22
CA GLU A 229 -8.64 12.12 -16.08
C GLU A 229 -7.29 12.30 -15.38
N ILE A 230 -7.27 12.38 -14.04
CA ILE A 230 -6.06 12.45 -13.22
C ILE A 230 -5.41 11.07 -13.08
N GLU A 231 -6.19 9.99 -12.95
CA GLU A 231 -5.66 8.63 -12.73
C GLU A 231 -5.01 8.00 -13.96
N ASN A 232 -5.50 8.23 -15.19
CA ASN A 232 -4.82 7.73 -16.40
C ASN A 232 -3.55 8.52 -16.75
N LYS A 233 -3.45 9.76 -16.28
CA LYS A 233 -2.24 10.57 -16.46
C LYS A 233 -1.22 10.29 -15.36
N LYS A 234 -1.44 9.34 -14.45
CA LYS A 234 -0.66 9.20 -13.21
C LYS A 234 0.85 9.00 -13.40
N PRO A 235 1.36 8.20 -14.36
CA PRO A 235 2.79 8.17 -14.68
C PRO A 235 3.31 9.50 -15.24
N GLU A 236 2.56 10.14 -16.14
CA GLU A 236 2.90 11.45 -16.68
C GLU A 236 2.81 12.56 -15.61
N LEU A 237 1.89 12.45 -14.66
CA LEU A 237 1.72 13.35 -13.53
C LEU A 237 2.79 13.12 -12.49
N ALA A 238 3.21 11.87 -12.25
CA ALA A 238 4.34 11.54 -11.38
C ALA A 238 5.62 12.17 -11.94
N GLU A 239 5.89 11.95 -13.23
CA GLU A 239 7.05 12.53 -13.90
C GLU A 239 6.93 14.05 -14.01
N LYS A 240 5.75 14.61 -14.31
CA LYS A 240 5.52 16.05 -14.36
C LYS A 240 5.65 16.70 -12.98
N ALA A 241 5.13 16.08 -11.92
CA ALA A 241 5.29 16.53 -10.54
C ALA A 241 6.77 16.50 -10.15
N PHE A 242 7.48 15.42 -10.50
CA PHE A 242 8.92 15.30 -10.27
C PHE A 242 9.72 16.39 -11.01
N LEU A 243 9.45 16.60 -12.31
CA LEU A 243 10.10 17.62 -13.12
C LEU A 243 9.78 19.05 -12.65
N LYS A 244 8.59 19.26 -12.06
CA LYS A 244 8.19 20.51 -11.39
C LYS A 244 8.73 20.65 -9.96
N LYS A 245 9.43 19.64 -9.44
CA LYS A 245 9.93 19.57 -8.05
C LYS A 245 8.83 19.53 -6.98
N GLU A 246 7.64 19.06 -7.34
CA GLU A 246 6.51 18.77 -6.44
C GLU A 246 6.72 17.40 -5.78
N TYR A 247 7.80 17.27 -5.00
CA TYR A 247 8.31 15.97 -4.57
C TYR A 247 7.36 15.19 -3.66
N ASN A 248 6.51 15.85 -2.84
CA ASN A 248 5.52 15.16 -2.00
C ASN A 248 4.53 14.39 -2.87
N THR A 249 3.98 15.09 -3.87
CA THR A 249 3.08 14.51 -4.87
C THR A 249 3.80 13.42 -5.66
N ALA A 250 5.02 13.68 -6.13
CA ALA A 250 5.80 12.69 -6.87
C ALA A 250 6.05 11.41 -6.04
N SER A 251 6.45 11.55 -4.76
CA SER A 251 6.70 10.43 -3.86
C SER A 251 5.46 9.55 -3.65
N SER A 252 4.30 10.17 -3.46
CA SER A 252 3.01 9.46 -3.36
C SER A 252 2.72 8.69 -4.63
N LEU A 253 2.80 9.37 -5.79
CA LEU A 253 2.49 8.76 -7.08
C LEU A 253 3.47 7.63 -7.45
N TYR A 254 4.78 7.78 -7.19
CA TYR A 254 5.74 6.69 -7.41
C TYR A 254 5.59 5.55 -6.40
N SER A 255 5.06 5.80 -5.20
CA SER A 255 4.74 4.72 -4.27
C SER A 255 3.65 3.82 -4.81
N GLU A 256 2.62 4.41 -5.42
CA GLU A 256 1.56 3.68 -6.11
C GLU A 256 2.07 2.99 -7.38
N LEU A 257 2.99 3.60 -8.14
CA LEU A 257 3.58 2.93 -9.30
C LEU A 257 4.47 1.73 -8.91
N LEU A 258 5.12 1.79 -7.75
CA LEU A 258 5.97 0.71 -7.24
C LEU A 258 5.17 -0.45 -6.63
N THR A 259 3.87 -0.30 -6.34
CA THR A 259 3.02 -1.47 -6.02
C THR A 259 2.76 -2.32 -7.27
N LEU A 260 2.73 -1.68 -8.44
CA LEU A 260 2.54 -2.34 -9.73
C LEU A 260 3.83 -2.99 -10.25
N ASP A 261 4.97 -2.34 -10.08
CA ASP A 261 6.29 -2.88 -10.42
C ASP A 261 7.34 -2.50 -9.35
N PRO A 262 7.51 -3.31 -8.29
CA PRO A 262 8.48 -3.06 -7.23
C PRO A 262 9.94 -3.11 -7.70
N SER A 263 10.20 -3.77 -8.85
CA SER A 263 11.54 -4.02 -9.39
C SER A 263 12.06 -2.89 -10.27
N SER A 264 11.19 -1.97 -10.68
CA SER A 264 11.53 -0.84 -11.55
C SER A 264 12.64 0.03 -10.95
N SER A 265 13.85 -0.06 -11.49
CA SER A 265 14.99 0.78 -11.11
C SER A 265 14.66 2.27 -11.24
N PHE A 266 13.91 2.65 -12.28
CA PHE A 266 13.57 4.04 -12.58
C PHE A 266 12.55 4.61 -11.58
N ASN A 267 11.51 3.85 -11.22
CA ASN A 267 10.54 4.29 -10.22
C ASN A 267 11.18 4.33 -8.83
N ASN A 268 12.05 3.36 -8.50
CA ASN A 268 12.83 3.38 -7.26
C ASN A 268 13.75 4.62 -7.20
N TYR A 269 14.42 4.96 -8.29
CA TYR A 269 15.24 6.18 -8.39
C TYR A 269 14.42 7.46 -8.16
N ARG A 270 13.31 7.63 -8.88
CA ARG A 270 12.44 8.81 -8.76
C ARG A 270 11.78 8.92 -7.39
N LYS A 271 11.34 7.81 -6.80
CA LYS A 271 10.84 7.77 -5.42
C LYS A 271 11.95 8.11 -4.42
N GLY A 272 13.14 7.54 -4.57
CA GLY A 272 14.28 7.82 -3.71
C GLY A 272 14.63 9.31 -3.67
N ILE A 273 14.72 9.97 -4.83
CA ILE A 273 14.96 11.42 -4.87
C ILE A 273 13.79 12.20 -4.28
N SER A 274 12.55 11.78 -4.56
CA SER A 274 11.38 12.44 -3.99
C SER A 274 11.40 12.40 -2.47
N LEU A 275 11.64 11.21 -1.88
CA LEU A 275 11.81 11.03 -0.44
C LEU A 275 12.98 11.84 0.11
N TYR A 276 14.10 11.93 -0.60
CA TYR A 276 15.24 12.75 -0.17
C TYR A 276 14.86 14.24 0.00
N HIS A 277 13.93 14.74 -0.81
CA HIS A 277 13.45 16.13 -0.75
C HIS A 277 12.26 16.35 0.19
N THR A 278 11.49 15.30 0.50
CA THR A 278 10.24 15.43 1.26
C THR A 278 10.35 14.92 2.69
N GLU A 279 11.09 13.83 2.89
CA GLU A 279 11.20 13.19 4.17
C GLU A 279 12.17 13.97 5.05
N HIS A 280 11.72 14.23 6.26
CA HIS A 280 12.54 14.72 7.35
C HIS A 280 13.73 13.80 7.64
N ASN A 281 13.52 12.48 7.51
CA ASN A 281 14.58 11.48 7.60
C ASN A 281 14.98 11.00 6.21
N LYS A 282 15.98 11.67 5.63
CA LYS A 282 16.50 11.38 4.29
C LYS A 282 16.97 9.93 4.11
N ILE A 283 17.27 9.21 5.19
CA ILE A 283 17.66 7.79 5.12
C ILE A 283 16.56 6.90 4.54
N LYS A 284 15.29 7.31 4.61
CA LYS A 284 14.17 6.58 3.99
C LYS A 284 14.32 6.44 2.47
N ALA A 285 15.08 7.34 1.83
CA ALA A 285 15.40 7.25 0.41
C ALA A 285 16.43 6.16 0.10
N LEU A 286 17.29 5.81 1.06
CA LEU A 286 18.42 4.91 0.87
C LEU A 286 18.07 3.56 0.24
N PRO A 287 17.07 2.78 0.75
CA PRO A 287 16.75 1.47 0.16
C PRO A 287 16.27 1.57 -1.30
N TYR A 288 15.62 2.66 -1.69
CA TYR A 288 15.16 2.88 -3.05
C TYR A 288 16.32 3.27 -3.98
N LEU A 289 17.21 4.16 -3.53
CA LEU A 289 18.39 4.56 -4.30
C LEU A 289 19.42 3.43 -4.46
N GLN A 290 19.59 2.58 -3.44
CA GLN A 290 20.44 1.37 -3.50
C GLN A 290 19.89 0.30 -4.47
N LYS A 291 18.57 0.19 -4.58
CA LYS A 291 17.94 -0.66 -5.61
C LYS A 291 18.20 -0.10 -7.01
N ALA A 292 18.06 1.21 -7.16
CA ALA A 292 18.23 1.88 -8.44
C ALA A 292 19.68 1.88 -8.96
N GLU A 293 20.69 2.05 -8.11
CA GLU A 293 22.10 2.20 -8.55
C GLU A 293 22.67 0.99 -9.31
N LYS A 294 22.04 -0.18 -9.16
CA LYS A 294 22.47 -1.43 -9.81
C LYS A 294 22.26 -1.39 -11.32
N ASP A 295 21.36 -0.54 -11.79
CA ASP A 295 21.00 -0.40 -13.19
C ASP A 295 21.77 0.75 -13.84
N LYS A 296 22.56 0.42 -14.86
CA LYS A 296 23.41 1.38 -15.59
C LYS A 296 22.62 2.42 -16.38
N THR A 297 21.32 2.21 -16.60
CA THR A 297 20.44 3.14 -17.31
C THR A 297 19.96 4.30 -16.45
N ILE A 298 20.13 4.21 -15.13
CA ILE A 298 19.73 5.24 -14.18
C ILE A 298 20.68 6.44 -14.24
N PRO A 299 20.15 7.67 -14.12
CA PRO A 299 20.99 8.86 -14.06
C PRO A 299 22.05 8.77 -12.96
N TYR A 300 23.28 9.16 -13.30
CA TYR A 300 24.43 8.99 -12.41
C TYR A 300 24.42 9.92 -11.19
N ASP A 301 23.52 10.90 -11.14
CA ASP A 301 23.29 11.74 -9.95
C ASP A 301 22.73 10.96 -8.77
N VAL A 302 22.24 9.72 -8.97
CA VAL A 302 21.96 8.76 -7.89
C VAL A 302 23.14 8.63 -6.92
N PHE A 303 24.39 8.66 -7.42
CA PHE A 303 25.60 8.58 -6.60
C PHE A 303 25.82 9.84 -5.74
N TYR A 304 25.38 11.02 -6.21
CA TYR A 304 25.42 12.23 -5.41
C TYR A 304 24.44 12.13 -4.23
N TYR A 305 23.19 11.73 -4.47
CA TYR A 305 22.20 11.59 -3.41
C TYR A 305 22.60 10.51 -2.39
N LEU A 306 23.12 9.37 -2.85
CA LEU A 306 23.70 8.35 -1.98
C LEU A 306 24.86 8.92 -1.15
N GLY A 307 25.78 9.64 -1.78
CA GLY A 307 26.91 10.29 -1.10
C GLY A 307 26.47 11.23 0.01
N VAL A 308 25.49 12.11 -0.26
CA VAL A 308 24.96 13.04 0.75
C VAL A 308 24.23 12.32 1.87
N ILE A 309 23.45 11.27 1.57
CA ILE A 309 22.77 10.48 2.60
C ILE A 309 23.79 9.78 3.50
N TYR A 310 24.77 9.08 2.92
CA TYR A 310 25.84 8.43 3.68
C TYR A 310 26.66 9.42 4.51
N HIS A 311 27.01 10.57 3.92
CA HIS A 311 27.75 11.64 4.61
C HIS A 311 26.96 12.19 5.80
N SER A 312 25.66 12.48 5.62
CA SER A 312 24.77 12.94 6.70
C SER A 312 24.63 11.93 7.84
N TRP A 313 24.98 10.67 7.58
CA TRP A 313 24.94 9.58 8.53
C TRP A 313 26.34 9.20 9.05
N ALA A 314 27.36 10.03 8.79
CA ALA A 314 28.76 9.81 9.14
C ALA A 314 29.36 8.49 8.59
N ASP A 315 28.71 7.86 7.60
CA ASP A 315 29.28 6.74 6.83
C ASP A 315 30.19 7.28 5.74
N PHE A 316 31.28 7.89 6.18
CA PHE A 316 32.20 8.61 5.33
C PHE A 316 32.90 7.72 4.29
N SER A 317 33.01 6.41 4.54
CA SER A 317 33.59 5.46 3.59
C SER A 317 32.66 5.26 2.39
N ASN A 318 31.39 4.96 2.63
CA ASN A 318 30.42 4.80 1.54
C ASN A 318 30.11 6.13 0.87
N ALA A 319 30.09 7.23 1.63
CA ALA A 319 29.95 8.58 1.09
C ALA A 319 31.07 8.94 0.12
N GLU A 320 32.34 8.75 0.51
CA GLU A 320 33.50 9.02 -0.35
C GLU A 320 33.45 8.17 -1.63
N ASN A 321 33.10 6.88 -1.52
CA ASN A 321 32.95 6.00 -2.67
C ASN A 321 31.87 6.51 -3.64
N ALA A 322 30.71 6.89 -3.11
CA ALA A 322 29.61 7.42 -3.91
C ALA A 322 29.99 8.76 -4.57
N PHE A 323 30.63 9.69 -3.84
CA PHE A 323 31.10 10.95 -4.42
C PHE A 323 32.20 10.75 -5.47
N ASN A 324 33.11 9.80 -5.29
CA ASN A 324 34.10 9.45 -6.31
C ASN A 324 33.45 8.84 -7.57
N ASN A 325 32.41 8.00 -7.40
CA ASN A 325 31.63 7.47 -8.52
C ASN A 325 30.91 8.58 -9.28
N PHE A 326 30.30 9.53 -8.57
CA PHE A 326 29.72 10.74 -9.18
C PHE A 326 30.79 11.55 -9.91
N LYS A 327 31.94 11.78 -9.26
CA LYS A 327 33.07 12.55 -9.80
C LYS A 327 33.64 11.97 -11.08
N SER A 328 33.64 10.65 -11.24
CA SER A 328 34.11 9.98 -12.45
C SER A 328 33.26 10.26 -13.70
N LYS A 329 32.03 10.77 -13.51
CA LYS A 329 31.02 10.96 -14.58
C LYS A 329 30.59 12.43 -14.76
N ALA A 330 30.67 13.23 -13.71
CA ALA A 330 30.22 14.62 -13.70
C ALA A 330 31.17 15.58 -14.44
N SER A 331 30.61 16.64 -15.01
CA SER A 331 31.40 17.71 -15.63
C SER A 331 32.12 18.59 -14.58
N PRO A 332 33.23 19.28 -14.94
CA PRO A 332 33.92 20.19 -14.03
C PRO A 332 33.00 21.24 -13.38
N LYS A 333 32.02 21.74 -14.14
CA LYS A 333 31.03 22.70 -13.64
C LYS A 333 30.10 22.10 -12.59
N GLU A 334 29.67 20.85 -12.75
CA GLU A 334 28.85 20.14 -11.76
C GLU A 334 29.65 19.87 -10.49
N LEU A 335 30.92 19.48 -10.62
CA LEU A 335 31.81 19.27 -9.47
C LEU A 335 32.00 20.54 -8.63
N GLU A 336 32.15 21.69 -9.30
CA GLU A 336 32.24 22.99 -8.65
C GLU A 336 30.89 23.40 -8.03
N THR A 337 29.79 23.31 -8.79
CA THR A 337 28.46 23.74 -8.32
C THR A 337 27.98 22.94 -7.11
N LEU A 338 28.28 21.64 -7.05
CA LEU A 338 27.89 20.75 -5.97
C LEU A 338 28.99 20.56 -4.91
N ASN A 339 30.12 21.26 -5.04
CA ASN A 339 31.27 21.19 -4.13
C ASN A 339 31.76 19.74 -3.86
N ILE A 340 31.77 18.88 -4.87
CA ILE A 340 32.03 17.44 -4.70
C ILE A 340 33.42 17.17 -4.13
N ASN A 341 34.43 17.94 -4.56
CA ASN A 341 35.79 17.81 -4.02
C ASN A 341 35.84 18.15 -2.52
N GLN A 342 35.05 19.14 -2.09
CA GLN A 342 34.94 19.50 -0.68
C GLN A 342 34.23 18.41 0.13
N PHE A 343 33.14 17.83 -0.39
CA PHE A 343 32.49 16.68 0.24
C PHE A 343 33.42 15.46 0.38
N ILE A 344 34.26 15.18 -0.62
CA ILE A 344 35.28 14.12 -0.53
C ILE A 344 36.28 14.44 0.59
N GLN A 345 36.77 15.68 0.67
CA GLN A 345 37.66 16.11 1.75
C GLN A 345 36.98 16.00 3.13
N TYR A 346 35.72 16.41 3.24
CA TYR A 346 34.90 16.23 4.45
C TYR A 346 34.78 14.77 4.86
N CYS A 347 34.62 13.84 3.91
CA CYS A 347 34.63 12.42 4.21
C CYS A 347 35.99 11.94 4.73
N GLN A 348 37.08 12.44 4.17
CA GLN A 348 38.43 12.08 4.61
C GLN A 348 38.71 12.59 6.03
N ASN A 349 38.37 13.85 6.30
CA ASN A 349 38.47 14.46 7.61
C ASN A 349 37.58 13.73 8.63
N GLY A 350 36.32 13.47 8.27
CA GLY A 350 35.36 12.74 9.09
C GLY A 350 35.88 11.37 9.51
N LYS A 351 36.43 10.57 8.58
CA LYS A 351 37.03 9.26 8.90
C LYS A 351 38.15 9.34 9.94
N GLN A 352 38.91 10.44 9.98
CA GLN A 352 39.95 10.65 10.99
C GLN A 352 39.33 11.11 12.31
N LEU A 353 38.43 12.09 12.26
CA LEU A 353 37.80 12.69 13.44
C LEU A 353 36.85 11.74 14.18
N THR A 354 36.31 10.71 13.51
CA THR A 354 35.50 9.68 14.15
C THR A 354 36.30 8.53 14.75
N GLN A 355 37.63 8.48 14.58
CA GLN A 355 38.46 7.46 15.24
C GLN A 355 38.58 7.74 16.75
N GLU A 356 38.61 9.01 17.11
CA GLU A 356 38.54 9.50 18.49
C GLU A 356 37.08 9.90 18.78
N GLN A 357 36.19 8.92 18.93
CA GLN A 357 34.84 9.22 19.41
C GLN A 357 34.95 9.83 20.80
N TYR A 358 34.05 10.72 21.20
CA TYR A 358 33.86 11.15 22.59
C TYR A 358 32.45 10.78 23.05
N ASP A 359 32.24 10.50 24.35
CA ASP A 359 30.87 10.41 24.86
C ASP A 359 30.38 11.81 25.23
N MET A 360 29.41 12.31 24.47
CA MET A 360 28.75 13.58 24.76
C MET A 360 27.42 13.30 25.45
N VAL A 361 27.25 13.89 26.63
CA VAL A 361 25.98 13.80 27.36
C VAL A 361 25.19 15.08 27.14
N VAL A 362 24.05 14.98 26.47
CA VAL A 362 23.12 16.09 26.29
C VAL A 362 22.24 16.19 27.53
N LEU A 363 22.35 17.32 28.22
CA LEU A 363 21.61 17.65 29.42
C LEU A 363 20.28 18.32 29.10
N ASP A 364 20.25 19.14 28.05
CA ASP A 364 19.03 19.79 27.55
C ASP A 364 19.13 20.05 26.03
N LYS A 365 17.98 20.07 25.35
CA LYS A 365 17.86 20.35 23.92
C LYS A 365 16.60 21.17 23.65
N GLN A 366 16.77 22.37 23.10
CA GLN A 366 15.65 23.28 22.83
C GLN A 366 15.65 23.80 21.39
N PRO A 367 14.51 23.78 20.68
CA PRO A 367 14.43 24.38 19.35
C PRO A 367 14.60 25.89 19.43
N ILE A 368 15.37 26.47 18.52
CA ILE A 368 15.62 27.92 18.48
C ILE A 368 15.23 28.54 17.14
N ASN A 369 14.90 29.83 17.18
CA ASN A 369 14.69 30.62 15.98
C ASN A 369 16.03 31.28 15.60
N ASN A 370 16.52 31.02 14.38
CA ASN A 370 17.79 31.57 13.89
C ASN A 370 17.87 33.10 13.99
N ASN A 371 16.74 33.80 13.87
CA ASN A 371 16.68 35.26 14.01
C ASN A 371 16.75 35.76 15.46
N LYS A 372 16.81 34.84 16.43
CA LYS A 372 16.81 35.09 17.88
C LYS A 372 17.88 34.26 18.60
N ILE A 373 18.97 33.88 17.92
CA ILE A 373 20.07 33.09 18.50
C ILE A 373 20.56 33.70 19.82
N ILE A 374 20.85 35.01 19.83
CA ILE A 374 21.33 35.72 21.02
C ILE A 374 20.33 35.59 22.18
N LYS A 375 19.02 35.66 21.93
CA LYS A 375 18.00 35.57 22.99
C LYS A 375 17.81 34.14 23.54
N ALA A 376 18.25 33.13 22.80
CA ALA A 376 18.08 31.74 23.20
C ALA A 376 19.21 31.26 24.14
N LEU A 377 20.38 31.91 24.08
CA LEU A 377 21.54 31.55 24.90
C LEU A 377 21.40 32.05 26.35
N PRO A 378 22.01 31.36 27.34
CA PRO A 378 21.95 31.78 28.75
C PRO A 378 22.51 33.20 28.94
N SER A 379 21.69 34.12 29.45
CA SER A 379 22.06 35.53 29.60
C SER A 379 23.31 35.75 30.45
N GLU A 380 23.57 34.85 31.41
CA GLU A 380 24.77 34.91 32.27
C GLU A 380 26.08 34.70 31.49
N LEU A 381 26.04 33.96 30.39
CA LEU A 381 27.21 33.63 29.57
C LEU A 381 27.46 34.65 28.45
N ILE A 382 26.39 35.28 27.95
CA ILE A 382 26.45 36.13 26.76
C ILE A 382 26.10 37.60 26.99
N ASN A 383 25.36 37.92 28.06
CA ASN A 383 24.88 39.25 28.46
C ASN A 383 24.96 40.37 27.38
N ASP A 384 25.79 41.38 27.60
CA ASP A 384 26.11 42.48 26.67
C ASP A 384 27.33 42.18 25.78
N LYS A 385 27.81 40.93 25.78
CA LYS A 385 29.00 40.50 25.04
C LYS A 385 28.68 40.02 23.63
N LEU A 386 27.60 39.28 23.43
CA LEU A 386 27.19 38.80 22.12
C LEU A 386 26.17 39.76 21.50
N LEU A 387 26.53 40.39 20.39
CA LEU A 387 25.83 41.54 19.81
C LEU A 387 25.52 41.33 18.33
N GLU A 388 24.37 41.83 17.85
CA GLU A 388 24.18 42.02 16.41
C GLU A 388 25.12 43.14 15.91
N LYS A 389 25.68 42.95 14.73
CA LYS A 389 26.61 43.90 14.11
C LYS A 389 25.96 45.26 13.86
N THR A 390 26.55 46.32 14.39
CA THR A 390 26.03 47.69 14.23
C THR A 390 26.57 48.34 12.97
N THR A 391 25.93 49.44 12.52
CA THR A 391 26.32 50.18 11.31
C THR A 391 27.78 50.63 11.30
N PHE A 392 28.40 50.81 12.46
CA PHE A 392 29.82 51.15 12.57
C PHE A 392 30.75 50.04 12.08
N PHE A 393 30.38 48.77 12.30
CA PHE A 393 31.25 47.63 12.02
C PHE A 393 30.98 47.00 10.64
N ILE A 394 29.87 47.33 9.99
CA ILE A 394 29.46 46.77 8.69
C ILE A 394 30.42 47.18 7.57
N SER A 395 30.95 46.19 6.84
CA SER A 395 31.74 46.42 5.62
C SER A 395 30.84 46.72 4.40
N PRO A 396 31.40 47.22 3.29
CA PRO A 396 30.65 47.40 2.04
C PRO A 396 30.03 46.11 1.51
N ILE A 397 30.73 44.98 1.66
CA ILE A 397 30.23 43.67 1.22
C ILE A 397 29.17 43.14 2.18
N ASP A 398 29.34 43.33 3.49
CA ASP A 398 28.32 42.99 4.49
C ASP A 398 26.98 43.68 4.17
N LEU A 399 27.04 44.98 3.83
CA LEU A 399 25.87 45.76 3.44
C LEU A 399 25.21 45.24 2.16
N LYS A 400 26.00 44.75 1.21
CA LYS A 400 25.52 44.14 -0.05
C LYS A 400 24.83 42.80 0.22
N LYS A 401 25.38 41.96 1.11
CA LYS A 401 24.85 40.64 1.46
C LYS A 401 23.59 40.72 2.31
N LYS A 402 23.41 41.81 3.10
CA LYS A 402 22.24 42.07 3.96
C LYS A 402 21.97 40.95 4.98
N GLU A 403 23.02 40.24 5.39
CA GLU A 403 22.94 39.20 6.41
C GLU A 403 23.07 39.80 7.81
N LYS A 404 22.42 39.15 8.78
CA LYS A 404 22.60 39.49 10.20
C LYS A 404 23.88 38.84 10.70
N LEU A 405 24.92 39.65 10.90
CA LEU A 405 26.20 39.21 11.44
C LEU A 405 26.28 39.47 12.93
N ILE A 406 27.04 38.64 13.63
CA ILE A 406 27.21 38.68 15.08
C ILE A 406 28.63 39.18 15.41
N MET A 407 28.76 39.82 16.57
CA MET A 407 30.02 40.24 17.15
C MET A 407 30.09 39.79 18.60
N PHE A 408 31.29 39.52 19.09
CA PHE A 408 31.56 39.13 20.45
C PHE A 408 32.56 40.08 21.09
N ARG A 409 32.15 40.71 22.20
CA ARG A 409 32.99 41.57 23.02
C ARG A 409 33.69 40.76 24.11
N THR A 410 35.01 40.84 24.15
CA THR A 410 35.84 40.17 25.16
C THR A 410 36.04 41.06 26.40
N GLU A 411 36.44 40.45 27.53
CA GLU A 411 36.82 41.18 28.75
C GLU A 411 38.11 42.01 28.57
N GLN A 412 38.89 41.69 27.53
CA GLN A 412 40.14 42.34 27.16
C GLN A 412 39.91 43.58 26.29
N ASN A 413 38.66 44.04 26.19
CA ASN A 413 38.23 45.16 25.35
C ASN A 413 38.49 44.94 23.85
N GLU A 414 38.36 43.70 23.39
CA GLU A 414 38.37 43.36 21.96
C GLU A 414 36.92 43.15 21.49
N MET A 415 36.65 43.51 20.24
CA MET A 415 35.42 43.16 19.53
C MET A 415 35.79 42.24 18.38
N ILE A 416 35.48 40.95 18.53
CA ILE A 416 35.62 39.98 17.44
C ILE A 416 34.33 40.01 16.64
N GLN A 417 34.45 40.12 15.33
CA GLN A 417 33.30 40.27 14.44
C GLN A 417 33.47 39.44 13.16
N THR A 418 32.36 38.89 12.71
CA THR A 418 32.28 38.23 11.41
C THR A 418 32.07 39.27 10.30
N SER A 419 32.77 39.12 9.18
CA SER A 419 32.60 39.99 8.01
C SER A 419 33.01 39.29 6.72
N TYR A 420 32.38 39.65 5.61
CA TYR A 420 32.87 39.33 4.26
C TYR A 420 34.06 40.20 3.84
N GLY A 421 34.54 41.10 4.70
CA GLY A 421 35.68 41.95 4.40
C GLY A 421 35.36 43.03 3.35
N LEU A 422 36.41 43.47 2.64
CA LEU A 422 36.32 44.55 1.63
C LEU A 422 36.20 44.04 0.19
N ASP A 423 36.50 42.76 -0.05
CA ASP A 423 36.39 42.09 -1.35
C ASP A 423 35.71 40.71 -1.22
N GLU A 424 35.18 40.16 -2.31
CA GLU A 424 34.46 38.87 -2.30
C GLU A 424 35.40 37.69 -2.60
N LYS A 425 36.69 37.76 -2.18
CA LYS A 425 37.67 36.69 -2.49
C LYS A 425 37.50 35.45 -1.62
N ASN A 426 37.22 35.65 -0.33
CA ASN A 426 36.98 34.59 0.64
C ASN A 426 35.50 34.57 1.04
N GLY A 427 35.12 33.59 1.85
CA GLY A 427 33.84 33.56 2.53
C GLY A 427 33.74 34.61 3.65
N LYS A 428 33.06 34.25 4.74
CA LYS A 428 33.09 35.05 5.96
C LYS A 428 34.42 34.83 6.69
N ASP A 429 35.04 35.91 7.13
CA ASP A 429 36.25 35.90 7.93
C ASP A 429 35.99 36.51 9.31
N LEU A 430 36.84 36.17 10.29
CA LEU A 430 36.85 36.80 11.61
C LEU A 430 37.85 37.96 11.66
N TYR A 431 37.37 39.09 12.16
CA TYR A 431 38.14 40.31 12.38
C TYR A 431 38.08 40.75 13.84
N VAL A 432 39.07 41.52 14.29
CA VAL A 432 39.13 42.09 15.63
C VAL A 432 39.28 43.61 15.59
N ASN A 433 38.56 44.29 16.47
CA ASN A 433 38.73 45.72 16.77
C ASN A 433 39.12 45.87 18.25
N LEU A 434 39.96 46.84 18.55
CA LEU A 434 40.39 47.16 19.91
C LEU A 434 39.68 48.40 20.41
N LEU A 435 39.20 48.39 21.65
CA LEU A 435 38.65 49.59 22.28
C LEU A 435 39.79 50.57 22.58
N MET A 436 39.70 51.78 22.06
CA MET A 436 40.70 52.83 22.25
C MET A 436 40.34 53.81 23.38
N GLY A 437 39.24 53.54 24.11
CA GLY A 437 38.72 54.35 25.22
C GLY A 437 37.39 55.06 24.90
N GLY A 438 36.51 55.17 25.89
CA GLY A 438 35.11 55.61 25.68
C GLY A 438 34.38 54.62 24.77
N ASP A 439 33.64 55.12 23.78
CA ASP A 439 32.93 54.31 22.77
C ASP A 439 33.70 54.17 21.44
N LYS A 440 35.02 54.45 21.42
CA LYS A 440 35.83 54.46 20.19
C LYS A 440 36.56 53.14 19.97
N TRP A 441 36.36 52.54 18.81
CA TRP A 441 36.99 51.29 18.38
C TRP A 441 38.01 51.54 17.27
N SER A 442 39.06 50.72 17.22
CA SER A 442 40.03 50.73 16.11
C SER A 442 39.37 50.29 14.79
N ILE A 443 40.06 50.46 13.67
CA ILE A 443 39.70 49.77 12.42
C ILE A 443 39.83 48.24 12.58
N PRO A 444 39.05 47.44 11.85
CA PRO A 444 39.11 45.98 11.93
C PRO A 444 40.44 45.44 11.41
N LYS A 445 40.98 44.44 12.09
CA LYS A 445 42.14 43.65 11.65
C LYS A 445 41.74 42.20 11.48
N THR A 446 42.24 41.52 10.45
CA THR A 446 42.04 40.07 10.29
C THR A 446 42.64 39.31 11.48
N LEU A 447 42.01 38.19 11.88
CA LEU A 447 42.61 37.24 12.82
C LEU A 447 43.74 36.38 12.21
N GLY A 448 44.01 36.57 10.91
CA GLY A 448 45.14 35.98 10.19
C GLY A 448 44.83 34.63 9.55
N ASP A 449 45.71 34.20 8.65
CA ASP A 449 45.53 33.04 7.76
C ASP A 449 45.52 31.68 8.48
N LYS A 450 45.86 31.67 9.78
CA LYS A 450 45.72 30.48 10.64
C LYS A 450 44.27 30.25 11.07
N ILE A 451 43.55 31.34 11.31
CA ILE A 451 42.14 31.29 11.74
C ILE A 451 41.26 31.30 10.51
N ASN A 452 41.47 32.28 9.63
CA ASN A 452 40.67 32.51 8.43
C ASN A 452 41.17 31.66 7.26
N THR A 453 40.24 30.99 6.58
CA THR A 453 40.50 30.16 5.41
C THR A 453 39.80 30.75 4.19
N PRO A 454 39.93 30.16 2.99
CA PRO A 454 39.11 30.57 1.85
C PRO A 454 37.60 30.33 2.04
N PHE A 455 37.20 29.60 3.09
CA PHE A 455 35.80 29.26 3.40
C PHE A 455 35.20 30.22 4.42
N ASP A 456 34.09 29.83 5.06
CA ASP A 456 33.45 30.67 6.07
C ASP A 456 33.94 30.32 7.47
N GLU A 457 34.39 31.33 8.22
CA GLU A 457 34.61 31.34 9.66
C GLU A 457 33.65 32.33 10.36
N ASP A 458 32.98 31.88 11.43
CA ASP A 458 31.91 32.62 12.10
C ASP A 458 31.75 32.19 13.58
N TYR A 459 30.81 32.83 14.30
CA TYR A 459 30.34 32.45 15.64
C TYR A 459 31.45 32.35 16.71
N ALA A 460 32.29 33.37 16.75
CA ALA A 460 33.39 33.45 17.72
C ALA A 460 32.90 33.65 19.17
N TYR A 461 33.55 32.96 20.10
CA TYR A 461 33.45 33.14 21.54
C TYR A 461 34.83 33.07 22.15
N VAL A 462 35.16 33.99 23.06
CA VAL A 462 36.43 34.01 23.78
C VAL A 462 36.16 33.83 25.27
N THR A 463 36.92 32.94 25.90
CA THR A 463 36.83 32.69 27.35
C THR A 463 37.14 33.95 28.16
N PRO A 464 36.62 34.10 29.39
CA PRO A 464 36.81 35.32 30.20
C PRO A 464 38.27 35.73 30.42
N ASP A 465 39.18 34.75 30.48
CA ASP A 465 40.63 34.98 30.61
C ASP A 465 41.29 35.51 29.32
N GLY A 466 40.57 35.53 28.20
CA GLY A 466 41.03 36.00 26.91
C GLY A 466 41.92 35.02 26.17
N LYS A 467 42.11 33.78 26.66
CA LYS A 467 43.15 32.86 26.17
C LYS A 467 42.66 31.79 25.21
N THR A 468 41.38 31.48 25.20
CA THR A 468 40.80 30.44 24.34
C THR A 468 39.71 31.04 23.47
N LEU A 469 39.87 30.88 22.15
CA LEU A 469 38.90 31.22 21.13
C LEU A 469 38.21 29.95 20.66
N TYR A 470 36.89 29.91 20.77
CA TYR A 470 36.03 28.97 20.07
C TYR A 470 35.41 29.67 18.86
N PHE A 471 35.39 29.02 17.71
CA PHE A 471 34.77 29.56 16.50
C PHE A 471 34.28 28.42 15.61
N ALA A 472 33.39 28.71 14.68
CA ALA A 472 32.90 27.75 13.70
C ALA A 472 33.55 27.99 12.34
N SER A 473 33.89 26.94 11.61
CA SER A 473 34.55 27.01 10.31
C SER A 473 34.03 25.94 9.34
N LYS A 474 33.84 26.32 8.07
CA LYS A 474 33.62 25.37 6.95
C LYS A 474 34.91 24.88 6.29
N GLY A 475 36.04 25.51 6.61
CA GLY A 475 37.37 25.17 6.15
C GLY A 475 38.11 24.22 7.09
N HIS A 476 39.43 24.36 7.17
CA HIS A 476 40.32 23.53 7.98
C HIS A 476 40.11 22.04 7.70
N ASN A 477 40.09 21.19 8.73
CA ASN A 477 39.72 19.79 8.65
C ASN A 477 38.25 19.55 9.04
N SER A 478 37.31 20.43 8.65
CA SER A 478 35.88 20.23 8.89
C SER A 478 35.38 18.90 8.31
N MET A 479 34.43 18.23 8.98
CA MET A 479 33.80 16.99 8.53
C MET A 479 32.48 17.20 7.77
N GLY A 480 32.00 18.44 7.71
CA GLY A 480 30.74 18.83 7.08
C GLY A 480 30.29 20.20 7.61
N GLY A 481 29.50 20.94 6.82
CA GLY A 481 28.94 22.23 7.25
C GLY A 481 29.93 23.14 7.98
N TYR A 482 29.43 23.87 8.97
CA TYR A 482 30.26 24.44 10.02
C TYR A 482 30.67 23.40 11.06
N ASP A 483 31.96 23.33 11.36
CA ASP A 483 32.50 22.60 12.51
C ASP A 483 33.05 23.59 13.54
N ILE A 484 32.99 23.23 14.82
CA ILE A 484 33.55 24.00 15.93
C ILE A 484 35.04 23.70 16.10
N PHE A 485 35.83 24.77 16.18
CA PHE A 485 37.26 24.76 16.42
C PHE A 485 37.62 25.53 17.68
N THR A 486 38.74 25.17 18.29
CA THR A 486 39.36 25.91 19.38
C THR A 486 40.77 26.33 18.99
N SER A 487 41.17 27.53 19.40
CA SER A 487 42.54 28.02 19.29
C SER A 487 42.93 28.77 20.56
N THR A 488 44.19 28.69 20.97
CA THR A 488 44.68 29.28 22.22
C THR A 488 45.77 30.32 21.99
N ARG A 489 45.96 31.21 22.96
CA ARG A 489 47.08 32.15 23.02
C ARG A 489 47.54 32.30 24.48
N GLU A 490 48.83 32.54 24.66
CA GLU A 490 49.43 32.69 26.00
C GLU A 490 48.95 33.98 26.70
N THR A 491 48.85 35.08 25.94
CA THR A 491 48.36 36.38 26.41
C THR A 491 47.48 37.04 25.35
N PRO A 492 46.63 38.02 25.72
CA PRO A 492 45.75 38.69 24.76
C PRO A 492 46.46 39.45 23.62
N GLN A 493 47.76 39.70 23.75
CA GLN A 493 48.55 40.42 22.75
C GLN A 493 49.25 39.48 21.75
N GLU A 494 49.29 38.18 22.05
CA GLU A 494 49.90 37.15 21.21
C GLU A 494 48.92 36.62 20.15
N PRO A 495 49.43 36.12 19.01
CA PRO A 495 48.59 35.53 17.98
C PRO A 495 47.99 34.19 18.45
N TRP A 496 46.85 33.85 17.88
CA TRP A 496 46.18 32.57 18.09
C TRP A 496 47.01 31.39 17.52
N SER A 497 46.94 30.23 18.20
CA SER A 497 47.56 28.98 17.78
C SER A 497 46.88 28.37 16.55
N GLU A 498 47.42 27.27 16.03
CA GLU A 498 46.71 26.46 15.03
C GLU A 498 45.35 25.99 15.60
N PRO A 499 44.24 26.14 14.86
CA PRO A 499 42.94 25.65 15.29
C PRO A 499 42.92 24.12 15.43
N LYS A 500 42.32 23.64 16.52
CA LYS A 500 42.00 22.23 16.73
C LYS A 500 40.50 22.03 16.60
N ASN A 501 40.09 21.13 15.71
CA ASN A 501 38.70 20.68 15.59
C ASN A 501 38.28 19.96 16.88
N LEU A 502 37.09 20.26 17.42
CA LEU A 502 36.60 19.63 18.65
C LEU A 502 36.17 18.16 18.49
N GLY A 503 36.17 17.65 17.26
CA GLY A 503 35.96 16.24 16.97
C GLY A 503 34.51 15.78 17.13
N TYR A 504 34.26 14.53 16.79
CA TYR A 504 32.95 13.90 16.91
C TYR A 504 32.74 13.41 18.36
N PRO A 505 31.58 13.66 19.02
CA PRO A 505 30.32 14.13 18.45
C PRO A 505 30.02 15.61 18.74
N ILE A 506 30.97 16.45 19.17
CA ILE A 506 30.68 17.91 19.23
C ILE A 506 30.43 18.42 17.81
N ASN A 507 31.25 17.99 16.87
CA ASN A 507 31.09 18.23 15.45
C ASN A 507 30.44 17.02 14.77
N SER A 508 29.76 17.30 13.66
CA SER A 508 28.95 16.35 12.91
C SER A 508 28.96 16.71 11.43
N PRO A 509 28.38 15.88 10.55
CA PRO A 509 28.23 16.22 9.13
C PRO A 509 27.40 17.49 8.82
N PHE A 510 26.82 18.12 9.84
CA PHE A 510 25.88 19.24 9.77
C PHE A 510 26.53 20.55 10.23
N ASP A 511 25.76 21.63 10.36
CA ASP A 511 26.28 22.87 10.93
C ASP A 511 26.26 22.80 12.46
N ASP A 512 27.44 22.89 13.06
CA ASP A 512 27.72 22.97 14.48
C ASP A 512 28.48 24.28 14.76
N PHE A 513 27.91 25.13 15.62
CA PHE A 513 28.46 26.47 15.84
C PHE A 513 28.06 27.06 17.20
N MET A 514 28.61 28.24 17.51
CA MET A 514 28.35 28.99 18.74
C MET A 514 28.60 28.18 20.01
N TYR A 515 29.81 27.62 20.14
CA TYR A 515 30.21 26.87 21.32
C TYR A 515 30.59 27.80 22.48
N ILE A 516 29.96 27.60 23.63
CA ILE A 516 30.14 28.40 24.83
C ILE A 516 30.31 27.47 26.04
N PRO A 517 31.51 27.33 26.62
CA PRO A 517 31.68 26.63 27.89
C PRO A 517 30.95 27.38 29.02
N ALA A 518 30.32 26.62 29.92
CA ALA A 518 29.71 27.17 31.13
C ALA A 518 30.79 27.54 32.16
N LEU A 519 30.45 28.42 33.11
CA LEU A 519 31.38 28.91 34.13
C LEU A 519 31.91 27.83 35.10
N ASN A 520 31.29 26.66 35.14
CA ASN A 520 31.70 25.54 35.97
C ASN A 520 32.74 24.62 35.29
N ASP A 521 33.08 24.88 34.02
CA ASP A 521 33.95 24.06 33.17
C ASP A 521 33.52 22.58 33.03
N GLU A 522 32.33 22.21 33.51
CA GLU A 522 31.76 20.86 33.39
C GLU A 522 30.72 20.77 32.27
N GLU A 523 30.10 21.89 31.91
CA GLU A 523 29.03 21.98 30.91
C GLU A 523 29.42 22.92 29.75
N ALA A 524 28.74 22.77 28.62
CA ALA A 524 28.85 23.67 27.47
C ALA A 524 27.53 23.79 26.72
N TYR A 525 27.43 24.85 25.93
CA TYR A 525 26.30 25.10 25.04
C TYR A 525 26.80 25.17 23.60
N PHE A 526 26.06 24.62 22.66
CA PHE A 526 26.31 24.85 21.23
C PHE A 526 25.02 24.76 20.43
N ILE A 527 25.05 25.26 19.21
CA ILE A 527 23.92 25.26 18.30
C ILE A 527 24.22 24.31 17.16
N SER A 528 23.22 23.50 16.83
CA SER A 528 23.33 22.58 15.70
C SER A 528 22.01 22.42 14.94
N ASN A 529 22.08 22.26 13.62
CA ASN A 529 20.96 21.78 12.82
C ASN A 529 20.97 20.25 12.62
N ARG A 530 21.87 19.53 13.31
CA ARG A 530 21.84 18.07 13.32
C ARG A 530 20.45 17.58 13.72
N ARG A 531 19.92 16.67 12.91
CA ARG A 531 18.62 15.99 13.14
C ARG A 531 17.50 16.97 13.41
N SER A 532 17.47 17.98 12.56
CA SER A 532 16.34 18.86 12.45
C SER A 532 15.47 18.42 11.28
N PRO A 533 14.30 17.78 11.56
CA PRO A 533 13.34 17.39 10.53
C PRO A 533 13.06 18.52 9.53
N THR A 534 12.91 19.75 10.03
CA THR A 534 12.49 20.93 9.27
C THR A 534 13.64 21.88 8.92
N GLY A 535 14.90 21.51 9.20
CA GLY A 535 16.07 22.36 8.97
C GLY A 535 16.23 23.53 9.96
N GLY A 536 15.48 23.54 11.07
CA GLY A 536 15.70 24.48 12.18
C GLY A 536 16.94 24.14 13.02
N HIS A 537 17.41 25.06 13.86
CA HIS A 537 18.51 24.78 14.78
C HIS A 537 17.99 24.47 16.18
N PHE A 538 18.78 23.69 16.92
CA PHE A 538 18.56 23.44 18.34
C PHE A 538 19.75 23.98 19.13
N LEU A 539 19.45 24.54 20.29
CA LEU A 539 20.42 24.80 21.33
C LEU A 539 20.59 23.52 22.16
N TYR A 540 21.81 23.04 22.23
CA TYR A 540 22.22 21.91 23.04
C TYR A 540 22.93 22.42 24.28
N LYS A 541 22.53 21.93 25.44
CA LYS A 541 23.32 21.98 26.68
C LYS A 541 23.93 20.61 26.88
N ILE A 542 25.24 20.53 27.02
CA ILE A 542 25.98 19.28 27.17
C ILE A 542 26.88 19.28 28.39
N LYS A 543 27.23 18.08 28.86
CA LYS A 543 28.41 17.88 29.69
C LYS A 543 29.65 17.83 28.79
N GLN A 544 30.74 18.44 29.21
CA GLN A 544 32.01 18.42 28.48
C GLN A 544 32.41 16.97 28.14
N PRO A 545 32.69 16.65 26.86
CA PRO A 545 32.93 15.28 26.44
C PRO A 545 34.15 14.70 27.13
N GLN A 546 34.07 13.43 27.50
CA GLN A 546 35.20 12.66 28.03
C GLN A 546 35.69 11.68 26.95
N PRO A 547 37.01 11.38 26.90
CA PRO A 547 37.49 10.32 26.04
C PRO A 547 36.75 9.02 26.42
N PRO A 548 36.15 8.31 25.47
CA PRO A 548 35.42 7.11 25.73
C PRO A 548 36.42 5.97 25.92
N LEU A 549 35.99 4.96 26.66
CA LEU A 549 36.69 3.70 26.71
C LEU A 549 36.57 3.01 25.35
N ALA A 550 37.52 2.13 25.03
CA ALA A 550 37.53 1.36 23.77
C ALA A 550 36.14 0.74 23.49
N LEU A 551 35.70 0.79 22.22
CA LEU A 551 34.40 0.25 21.82
C LEU A 551 34.24 -1.21 22.25
N THR A 552 33.12 -1.50 22.89
CA THR A 552 32.70 -2.84 23.26
C THR A 552 32.02 -3.51 22.07
N ILE A 553 32.51 -4.68 21.69
CA ILE A 553 31.90 -5.51 20.64
C ILE A 553 30.75 -6.32 21.25
N ILE A 554 29.59 -6.27 20.62
CA ILE A 554 28.44 -7.13 20.91
C ILE A 554 28.21 -8.04 19.71
N LYS A 555 28.25 -9.35 19.96
CA LYS A 555 27.85 -10.39 19.01
C LYS A 555 26.42 -10.79 19.32
N GLY A 556 25.52 -10.52 18.40
CA GLY A 556 24.11 -10.77 18.63
C GLY A 556 23.46 -11.71 17.63
N HIS A 557 22.30 -12.22 18.02
CA HIS A 557 21.42 -13.03 17.20
C HIS A 557 20.01 -12.44 17.24
N PHE A 558 19.33 -12.42 16.10
CA PHE A 558 17.95 -12.00 15.97
C PHE A 558 17.12 -13.15 15.40
N MET A 559 15.93 -13.38 15.96
CA MET A 559 14.94 -14.26 15.32
C MET A 559 13.52 -13.89 15.71
N THR A 560 12.55 -14.18 14.84
CA THR A 560 11.15 -14.25 15.28
C THR A 560 10.85 -15.63 15.89
N ASN A 561 9.88 -15.67 16.79
CA ASN A 561 9.44 -16.88 17.48
C ASN A 561 8.19 -17.45 16.82
N ASP A 562 8.24 -17.55 15.49
CA ASP A 562 7.21 -18.13 14.64
C ASP A 562 7.54 -19.59 14.30
N SER A 563 6.60 -20.30 13.68
CA SER A 563 6.80 -21.69 13.24
C SER A 563 8.02 -21.85 12.31
N ILE A 564 8.30 -20.84 11.47
CA ILE A 564 9.57 -20.68 10.76
C ILE A 564 10.13 -19.31 11.15
N PRO A 565 11.21 -19.26 11.94
CA PRO A 565 11.80 -17.99 12.35
C PRO A 565 12.26 -17.14 11.16
N ASN A 566 11.88 -15.87 11.15
CA ASN A 566 12.52 -14.85 10.33
C ASN A 566 13.78 -14.37 11.05
N PHE A 567 14.87 -14.26 10.31
CA PHE A 567 16.19 -13.89 10.79
C PHE A 567 16.65 -12.52 10.26
N GLY A 568 15.91 -11.90 9.32
CA GLY A 568 16.21 -10.61 8.72
C GLY A 568 15.57 -9.46 9.52
N ALA A 569 16.39 -8.52 9.95
CA ALA A 569 15.99 -7.28 10.60
C ALA A 569 17.08 -6.21 10.47
N SER A 570 16.65 -4.96 10.45
CA SER A 570 17.51 -3.79 10.60
C SER A 570 17.40 -3.24 12.01
N ILE A 571 18.52 -3.06 12.69
CA ILE A 571 18.59 -2.55 14.07
C ILE A 571 19.27 -1.18 14.03
N THR A 572 18.48 -0.11 14.12
CA THR A 572 18.99 1.25 14.31
C THR A 572 19.29 1.46 15.78
N VAL A 573 20.55 1.67 16.12
CA VAL A 573 21.02 1.88 17.49
C VAL A 573 21.27 3.37 17.71
N ILE A 574 20.60 3.93 18.70
CA ILE A 574 20.56 5.35 19.00
C ILE A 574 21.11 5.57 20.40
N ASN A 575 22.26 6.22 20.56
CA ASN A 575 22.83 6.61 21.86
C ASN A 575 21.87 7.57 22.55
N THR A 576 21.34 7.24 23.73
CA THR A 576 20.37 8.10 24.43
C THR A 576 20.99 9.36 25.04
N ASN A 577 22.31 9.39 25.26
CA ASN A 577 23.03 10.52 25.84
C ASN A 577 23.08 11.71 24.86
N ASN A 578 23.50 11.47 23.62
CA ASN A 578 23.56 12.50 22.57
C ASN A 578 22.43 12.37 21.54
N GLN A 579 21.53 11.40 21.76
CA GLN A 579 20.52 10.94 20.84
C GLN A 579 21.09 10.29 19.57
N GLU A 580 22.41 10.18 19.34
CA GLU A 580 23.06 9.88 18.03
C GLU A 580 22.86 8.47 17.52
N ILE A 581 22.69 8.28 16.19
CA ILE A 581 22.65 6.92 15.65
C ILE A 581 24.08 6.40 15.70
N ALA A 582 24.35 5.50 16.63
CA ALA A 582 25.66 4.87 16.78
C ALA A 582 25.93 3.86 15.65
N GLY A 583 24.87 3.32 15.06
CA GLY A 583 24.95 2.49 13.87
C GLY A 583 23.59 1.89 13.49
N ILE A 584 23.50 1.40 12.26
CA ILE A 584 22.42 0.53 11.79
C ILE A 584 23.05 -0.81 11.49
N TYR A 585 22.61 -1.83 12.20
CA TYR A 585 23.15 -3.17 12.11
C TYR A 585 22.10 -4.07 11.50
N ASN A 586 22.41 -4.63 10.34
CA ASN A 586 21.54 -5.60 9.69
C ASN A 586 21.92 -6.99 10.16
N THR A 587 20.90 -7.78 10.47
CA THR A 587 21.06 -9.18 10.80
C THR A 587 21.27 -9.98 9.52
N ASN A 588 22.01 -11.08 9.61
CA ASN A 588 22.13 -12.00 8.49
C ASN A 588 20.81 -12.76 8.29
N SER A 589 20.15 -12.54 7.15
CA SER A 589 18.83 -13.12 6.84
C SER A 589 18.76 -14.67 6.82
N SER A 590 19.91 -15.37 6.82
CA SER A 590 19.96 -16.84 6.87
C SER A 590 20.07 -17.41 8.28
N ASN A 591 20.62 -16.64 9.23
CA ASN A 591 21.02 -17.16 10.54
C ASN A 591 20.92 -16.17 11.71
N GLY A 592 20.41 -14.96 11.48
CA GLY A 592 20.08 -13.98 12.51
C GLY A 592 21.27 -13.24 13.10
N ASN A 593 22.50 -13.62 12.76
CA ASN A 593 23.68 -13.07 13.42
C ASN A 593 23.95 -11.62 13.01
N TYR A 594 24.35 -10.80 13.97
CA TYR A 594 24.84 -9.45 13.77
C TYR A 594 26.02 -9.15 14.69
N LEU A 595 26.78 -8.12 14.33
CA LEU A 595 27.92 -7.62 15.08
C LEU A 595 27.77 -6.11 15.22
N MET A 596 27.85 -5.59 16.43
CA MET A 596 27.87 -4.15 16.70
C MET A 596 29.03 -3.78 17.60
N ALA A 597 29.50 -2.54 17.48
CA ALA A 597 30.55 -1.97 18.31
C ALA A 597 29.99 -0.69 18.93
N LEU A 598 29.83 -0.68 20.26
CA LEU A 598 29.17 0.39 21.01
C LEU A 598 30.03 0.87 22.17
N ILE A 599 29.81 2.10 22.61
CA ILE A 599 30.55 2.72 23.71
C ILE A 599 30.07 2.12 25.04
N PRO A 600 30.96 1.62 25.91
CA PRO A 600 30.58 1.11 27.22
C PRO A 600 30.13 2.24 28.17
N GLY A 601 29.21 1.92 29.08
CA GLY A 601 28.58 2.86 30.01
C GLY A 601 27.38 3.62 29.44
N VAL A 602 27.11 3.49 28.14
CA VAL A 602 26.06 4.25 27.44
C VAL A 602 24.77 3.45 27.35
N LYS A 603 23.64 4.13 27.56
CA LYS A 603 22.30 3.61 27.27
C LYS A 603 21.92 3.94 25.84
N TYR A 604 21.43 2.96 25.10
CA TYR A 604 21.03 3.07 23.70
C TYR A 604 19.55 2.71 23.52
N GLU A 605 18.86 3.38 22.61
CA GLU A 605 17.56 3.01 22.05
C GLU A 605 17.79 2.20 20.77
N PHE A 606 17.20 1.01 20.70
CA PHE A 606 17.27 0.11 19.56
C PHE A 606 15.92 0.16 18.86
N LYS A 607 15.89 0.69 17.64
CA LYS A 607 14.74 0.57 16.74
C LYS A 607 14.96 -0.60 15.80
N ILE A 608 14.18 -1.65 15.99
CA ILE A 608 14.31 -2.93 15.30
C ILE A 608 13.18 -3.01 14.30
N VAL A 609 13.52 -3.06 13.01
CA VAL A 609 12.59 -3.24 11.90
C VAL A 609 12.84 -4.62 11.32
N PRO A 610 12.06 -5.64 11.71
CA PRO A 610 12.18 -6.96 11.12
C PRO A 610 11.53 -6.98 9.74
N ASP A 611 12.08 -7.80 8.84
CA ASP A 611 11.49 -7.98 7.52
C ASP A 611 10.05 -8.48 7.67
N GLU A 612 9.06 -7.83 7.05
CA GLU A 612 7.63 -8.18 7.10
C GLU A 612 6.92 -7.97 8.46
N TYR A 613 7.56 -7.29 9.43
CA TYR A 613 6.97 -6.94 10.73
C TYR A 613 6.95 -5.43 10.98
N SER A 614 6.24 -5.02 12.02
CA SER A 614 6.20 -3.61 12.46
C SER A 614 7.50 -3.19 13.14
N GLU A 615 7.80 -1.90 13.18
CA GLU A 615 8.95 -1.35 13.93
C GLU A 615 8.75 -1.54 15.44
N HIS A 616 9.78 -2.04 16.13
CA HIS A 616 9.84 -2.17 17.58
C HIS A 616 10.92 -1.29 18.18
N THR A 617 10.73 -0.82 19.40
CA THR A 617 11.72 0.00 20.12
C THR A 617 12.05 -0.62 21.48
N ALA A 618 13.34 -0.68 21.83
CA ALA A 618 13.82 -1.11 23.15
C ALA A 618 15.01 -0.27 23.61
N PHE A 619 15.38 -0.35 24.90
CA PHE A 619 16.55 0.34 25.43
C PHE A 619 17.55 -0.63 26.05
N VAL A 620 18.83 -0.49 25.73
CA VAL A 620 19.93 -1.36 26.16
C VAL A 620 21.08 -0.53 26.72
N THR A 621 21.53 -0.79 27.94
CA THR A 621 22.70 -0.13 28.55
C THR A 621 23.93 -1.02 28.45
N ILE A 622 25.01 -0.52 27.83
CA ILE A 622 26.26 -1.27 27.68
C ILE A 622 27.07 -1.11 28.96
N PRO A 623 27.56 -2.20 29.59
CA PRO A 623 28.35 -2.11 30.82
C PRO A 623 29.76 -1.60 30.54
N TYR A 624 30.41 -1.04 31.56
CA TYR A 624 31.85 -0.86 31.56
C TYR A 624 32.56 -2.22 31.58
N GLN A 625 33.53 -2.41 30.68
CA GLN A 625 34.35 -3.62 30.64
C GLN A 625 35.82 -3.29 30.95
N THR A 626 36.43 -4.07 31.84
CA THR A 626 37.87 -4.03 32.14
C THR A 626 38.65 -5.15 31.43
N GLU A 627 37.94 -6.08 30.80
CA GLU A 627 38.48 -7.30 30.21
C GLU A 627 38.07 -7.44 28.74
N ASN A 628 38.93 -8.05 27.93
CA ASN A 628 38.80 -8.06 26.47
C ASN A 628 38.02 -9.31 25.98
N PHE A 629 36.69 -9.29 26.14
CA PHE A 629 35.79 -10.31 25.58
C PHE A 629 34.56 -9.67 24.92
N PRO A 630 34.03 -10.24 23.82
CA PRO A 630 32.81 -9.73 23.19
C PRO A 630 31.58 -10.03 24.04
N LEU A 631 30.73 -9.02 24.23
CA LEU A 631 29.41 -9.20 24.82
C LEU A 631 28.51 -10.00 23.89
N LYS A 632 27.47 -10.63 24.44
CA LYS A 632 26.47 -11.35 23.66
C LYS A 632 25.07 -10.82 23.90
N GLN A 633 24.25 -10.86 22.86
CA GLN A 633 22.87 -10.37 22.89
C GLN A 633 21.94 -11.27 22.07
N HIS A 634 20.70 -11.44 22.50
CA HIS A 634 19.68 -12.12 21.72
C HIS A 634 18.39 -11.31 21.68
N ILE A 635 17.94 -10.98 20.48
CA ILE A 635 16.69 -10.28 20.23
C ILE A 635 15.68 -11.27 19.65
N LYS A 636 14.49 -11.36 20.25
CA LYS A 636 13.39 -12.20 19.80
C LYS A 636 12.11 -11.39 19.65
N ILE A 637 11.34 -11.65 18.61
CA ILE A 637 10.00 -11.09 18.47
C ILE A 637 8.99 -12.23 18.39
N LYS A 638 7.91 -12.17 19.17
CA LYS A 638 6.83 -13.15 19.16
C LYS A 638 5.51 -12.46 18.84
N LYS A 639 4.73 -13.01 17.92
CA LYS A 639 3.36 -12.56 17.66
C LYS A 639 2.38 -13.29 18.59
N GLU A 640 1.58 -12.54 19.34
CA GLU A 640 0.49 -13.04 20.19
C GLU A 640 -0.81 -12.33 19.82
N GLY A 641 -1.60 -12.94 18.94
CA GLY A 641 -2.82 -12.33 18.39
C GLY A 641 -2.50 -11.10 17.53
N ASN A 642 -3.03 -9.94 17.92
CA ASN A 642 -2.76 -8.64 17.26
C ASN A 642 -1.53 -7.92 17.81
N PHE A 643 -0.86 -8.48 18.83
CA PHE A 643 0.29 -7.86 19.48
C PHE A 643 1.59 -8.55 19.07
N GLU A 644 2.65 -7.76 18.97
CA GLU A 644 4.01 -8.25 18.75
C GLU A 644 4.83 -7.93 20.01
N ILE A 645 5.49 -8.94 20.58
CA ILE A 645 6.24 -8.85 21.83
C ILE A 645 7.72 -8.95 21.51
N LEU A 646 8.47 -7.89 21.81
CA LEU A 646 9.92 -7.83 21.69
C LEU A 646 10.60 -8.25 23.01
N ASN A 647 11.48 -9.24 22.95
CA ASN A 647 12.34 -9.67 24.05
C ASN A 647 13.82 -9.46 23.69
N ILE A 648 14.60 -8.85 24.59
CA ILE A 648 16.05 -8.69 24.43
C ILE A 648 16.76 -9.30 25.65
N ASP A 649 17.51 -10.38 25.42
CA ASP A 649 18.35 -11.05 26.41
C ASP A 649 19.80 -10.55 26.28
N ASN A 650 20.33 -9.87 27.31
CA ASN A 650 21.70 -9.32 27.31
C ASN A 650 22.62 -10.17 28.22
N TYR A 651 23.72 -10.68 27.67
CA TYR A 651 24.71 -11.52 28.37
C TYR A 651 26.00 -10.74 28.54
N PHE A 652 26.01 -9.89 29.57
CA PHE A 652 26.93 -8.75 29.67
C PHE A 652 28.08 -8.93 30.67
N THR A 653 28.12 -10.05 31.37
CA THR A 653 29.28 -10.49 32.18
C THR A 653 30.07 -11.56 31.44
N GLN A 654 31.33 -11.80 31.83
CA GLN A 654 32.14 -12.86 31.22
C GLN A 654 31.47 -14.23 31.36
N GLN A 655 30.98 -14.54 32.58
CA GLN A 655 30.28 -15.78 32.86
C GLN A 655 28.99 -15.91 32.03
N ASP A 656 28.20 -14.84 31.89
CA ASP A 656 26.98 -14.87 31.09
C ASP A 656 27.28 -15.01 29.60
N ALA A 657 28.31 -14.33 29.10
CA ALA A 657 28.73 -14.41 27.71
C ALA A 657 29.26 -15.80 27.36
N GLU A 658 29.99 -16.46 28.26
CA GLU A 658 30.43 -17.85 28.11
C GLU A 658 29.23 -18.82 28.10
N ASN A 659 28.24 -18.58 28.96
CA ASN A 659 27.02 -19.39 29.08
C ASN A 659 25.91 -19.05 28.08
N ALA A 660 26.07 -17.97 27.30
CA ALA A 660 25.03 -17.51 26.39
C ALA A 660 24.73 -18.58 25.33
N PRO A 661 23.44 -18.77 24.99
CA PRO A 661 23.02 -19.82 24.07
C PRO A 661 23.68 -19.65 22.68
N VAL A 662 24.22 -20.75 22.16
CA VAL A 662 24.84 -20.79 20.84
C VAL A 662 23.81 -21.25 19.81
N TYR A 663 23.33 -20.32 19.00
CA TYR A 663 22.36 -20.59 17.94
C TYR A 663 23.09 -21.09 16.69
N LYS A 664 23.07 -22.41 16.48
CA LYS A 664 23.69 -23.08 15.33
C LYS A 664 22.73 -23.38 14.18
N PHE A 665 21.43 -23.14 14.39
CA PHE A 665 20.38 -23.51 13.45
C PHE A 665 20.11 -22.37 12.47
N THR A 666 20.11 -22.70 11.19
CA THR A 666 19.75 -21.79 10.09
C THR A 666 18.26 -21.91 9.75
N LYS A 667 17.73 -20.99 8.94
CA LYS A 667 16.37 -21.11 8.38
C LYS A 667 16.08 -22.52 7.82
N ALA A 668 17.05 -23.09 7.12
CA ALA A 668 16.98 -24.44 6.53
C ALA A 668 16.94 -25.59 7.56
N ASP A 669 17.45 -25.40 8.77
CA ASP A 669 17.43 -26.42 9.82
C ASP A 669 16.08 -26.46 10.56
N PHE A 670 15.41 -25.32 10.72
CA PHE A 670 14.06 -25.24 11.28
C PHE A 670 13.02 -25.85 10.35
N GLU A 671 13.19 -25.64 9.04
CA GLU A 671 12.38 -26.29 8.00
C GLU A 671 12.49 -27.83 8.08
N LYS A 672 13.68 -28.37 8.40
CA LYS A 672 13.88 -29.81 8.62
C LYS A 672 13.34 -30.32 9.96
N LYS A 673 13.37 -29.48 11.01
CA LYS A 673 12.96 -29.85 12.38
C LYS A 673 11.43 -29.85 12.57
N ASN A 674 10.70 -28.99 11.87
CA ASN A 674 9.23 -29.00 11.83
C ASN A 674 8.66 -30.32 11.28
N ILE A 675 9.41 -31.01 10.42
CA ILE A 675 9.05 -32.35 9.94
C ILE A 675 9.12 -33.39 11.06
N ALA A 676 10.07 -33.27 12.00
CA ALA A 676 10.24 -34.20 13.12
C ALA A 676 9.36 -33.86 14.35
N GLN A 677 9.05 -32.59 14.59
CA GLN A 677 8.24 -32.15 15.75
C GLN A 677 6.73 -32.37 15.51
N ASN A 678 6.29 -32.35 14.25
CA ASN A 678 4.94 -32.76 13.84
C ASN A 678 4.62 -34.24 14.13
N GLU A 679 5.63 -35.11 14.24
CA GLU A 679 5.46 -36.50 14.66
C GLU A 679 5.19 -36.60 16.18
N GLN A 680 5.74 -35.69 16.98
CA GLN A 680 5.65 -35.74 18.44
C GLN A 680 4.33 -35.13 18.96
N ILE A 681 3.86 -34.02 18.36
CA ILE A 681 2.57 -33.38 18.65
C ILE A 681 1.39 -34.31 18.28
N LYS A 682 1.54 -35.13 17.23
CA LYS A 682 0.62 -36.22 16.88
C LYS A 682 0.43 -37.25 18.01
N THR A 683 1.41 -37.39 18.90
CA THR A 683 1.38 -38.38 19.99
C THR A 683 0.62 -37.86 21.22
N GLU A 684 0.67 -36.56 21.49
CA GLU A 684 -0.10 -35.92 22.58
C GLU A 684 -1.58 -35.69 22.21
N LEU A 685 -1.88 -35.32 20.96
CA LEU A 685 -3.26 -35.18 20.47
C LEU A 685 -4.03 -36.52 20.43
N LYS A 686 -3.33 -37.64 20.22
CA LYS A 686 -3.90 -39.00 20.31
C LYS A 686 -4.44 -39.37 21.70
N SER A 687 -4.06 -38.66 22.75
CA SER A 687 -4.58 -38.91 24.11
C SER A 687 -5.94 -38.26 24.39
N ARG A 688 -6.41 -37.34 23.52
CA ARG A 688 -7.71 -36.64 23.67
C ARG A 688 -8.90 -37.36 23.02
N PHE A 689 -8.69 -38.43 22.26
CA PHE A 689 -9.76 -39.18 21.58
C PHE A 689 -9.72 -40.65 22.00
N SER A 690 -10.47 -41.00 23.05
CA SER A 690 -10.70 -42.39 23.47
C SER A 690 -11.49 -43.16 22.41
N LYS A 691 -11.33 -44.50 22.38
CA LYS A 691 -12.07 -45.43 21.48
C LYS A 691 -13.56 -45.08 21.36
N PRO A 692 -14.17 -45.20 20.15
CA PRO A 692 -15.60 -44.92 19.94
C PRO A 692 -16.48 -45.70 20.92
N SER A 693 -17.52 -45.06 21.46
CA SER A 693 -18.57 -45.76 22.20
C SER A 693 -19.31 -46.74 21.28
N ALA A 694 -20.07 -47.69 21.85
CA ALA A 694 -20.85 -48.65 21.06
C ALA A 694 -21.85 -47.96 20.11
N GLU A 695 -22.44 -46.85 20.54
CA GLU A 695 -23.36 -46.03 19.76
C GLU A 695 -22.64 -45.28 18.62
N GLN A 696 -21.46 -44.72 18.92
CA GLN A 696 -20.60 -44.08 17.92
C GLN A 696 -20.13 -45.09 16.86
N GLN A 697 -19.75 -46.29 17.25
CA GLN A 697 -19.37 -47.36 16.31
C GLN A 697 -20.54 -47.78 15.41
N GLN A 698 -21.78 -47.73 15.89
CA GLN A 698 -22.96 -48.05 15.08
C GLN A 698 -23.21 -46.99 14.00
N ILE A 699 -23.01 -45.70 14.30
CA ILE A 699 -23.12 -44.61 13.33
C ILE A 699 -22.08 -44.76 12.21
N ILE A 700 -20.83 -45.09 12.58
CA ILE A 700 -19.75 -45.37 11.62
C ILE A 700 -20.15 -46.53 10.69
N ASN A 701 -20.60 -47.66 11.25
CA ASN A 701 -20.97 -48.83 10.46
C ASN A 701 -22.11 -48.51 9.46
N ASN A 702 -23.10 -47.71 9.88
CA ASN A 702 -24.18 -47.26 9.00
C ASN A 702 -23.65 -46.37 7.86
N ALA A 703 -22.74 -45.44 8.15
CA ALA A 703 -22.11 -44.58 7.15
C ALA A 703 -21.38 -45.40 6.07
N GLU A 704 -20.59 -46.40 6.49
CA GLU A 704 -19.88 -47.31 5.57
C GLU A 704 -20.85 -48.12 4.70
N GLN A 705 -21.96 -48.61 5.25
CA GLN A 705 -22.99 -49.31 4.48
C GLN A 705 -23.68 -48.39 3.46
N PHE A 706 -23.99 -47.14 3.82
CA PHE A 706 -24.54 -46.17 2.88
C PHE A 706 -23.57 -45.87 1.74
N PHE A 707 -22.27 -45.76 2.04
CA PHE A 707 -21.23 -45.56 1.03
C PHE A 707 -21.16 -46.73 0.03
N ILE A 708 -21.15 -47.98 0.53
CA ILE A 708 -21.13 -49.19 -0.31
C ILE A 708 -22.35 -49.22 -1.24
N ASN A 709 -23.51 -48.80 -0.74
CA ASN A 709 -24.76 -48.72 -1.50
C ASN A 709 -24.85 -47.48 -2.42
N LYS A 710 -23.77 -46.70 -2.58
CA LYS A 710 -23.70 -45.44 -3.33
C LYS A 710 -24.72 -44.38 -2.89
N GLN A 711 -25.19 -44.48 -1.65
CA GLN A 711 -26.10 -43.51 -1.02
C GLN A 711 -25.27 -42.40 -0.34
N TYR A 712 -24.57 -41.60 -1.16
CA TYR A 712 -23.56 -40.63 -0.69
C TYR A 712 -24.11 -39.56 0.25
N LEU A 713 -25.31 -39.02 -0.01
CA LEU A 713 -25.95 -38.05 0.88
C LEU A 713 -26.12 -38.62 2.30
N LYS A 714 -26.73 -39.81 2.40
CA LYS A 714 -26.95 -40.50 3.69
C LYS A 714 -25.63 -40.86 4.38
N CYS A 715 -24.62 -41.27 3.60
CA CYS A 715 -23.28 -41.55 4.13
C CYS A 715 -22.69 -40.33 4.84
N ALA A 716 -22.72 -39.17 4.19
CA ALA A 716 -22.15 -37.96 4.76
C ALA A 716 -22.94 -37.42 5.96
N GLU A 717 -24.28 -37.49 5.93
CA GLU A 717 -25.11 -37.14 7.09
C GLU A 717 -24.75 -37.96 8.35
N GLN A 718 -24.33 -39.22 8.19
CA GLN A 718 -23.89 -40.03 9.33
C GLN A 718 -22.50 -39.61 9.82
N TYR A 719 -21.56 -39.32 8.93
CA TYR A 719 -20.23 -38.84 9.32
C TYR A 719 -20.27 -37.46 9.98
N GLU A 720 -21.12 -36.54 9.52
CA GLU A 720 -21.28 -35.21 10.14
C GLU A 720 -21.70 -35.28 11.61
N LYS A 721 -22.54 -36.25 11.98
CA LYS A 721 -22.98 -36.46 13.36
C LYS A 721 -21.83 -36.82 14.30
N ILE A 722 -20.75 -37.40 13.78
CA ILE A 722 -19.70 -38.01 14.61
C ILE A 722 -18.35 -37.31 14.52
N THR A 723 -18.09 -36.53 13.46
CA THR A 723 -16.83 -35.79 13.28
C THR A 723 -16.49 -34.78 14.39
N PRO A 724 -17.45 -34.20 15.15
CA PRO A 724 -17.10 -33.39 16.33
C PRO A 724 -16.66 -34.22 17.53
N LEU A 725 -16.92 -35.54 17.52
CA LEU A 725 -16.82 -36.42 18.69
C LEU A 725 -15.68 -37.43 18.58
N ILE A 726 -15.29 -37.82 17.37
CA ILE A 726 -14.22 -38.79 17.11
C ILE A 726 -13.34 -38.35 15.94
N GLU A 727 -12.09 -38.79 15.94
CA GLU A 727 -11.21 -38.69 14.78
C GLU A 727 -11.51 -39.84 13.80
N LEU A 728 -11.82 -39.50 12.55
CA LEU A 728 -12.06 -40.49 11.49
C LEU A 728 -10.74 -41.07 10.99
N SER A 729 -10.72 -42.36 10.67
CA SER A 729 -9.60 -43.00 9.95
C SER A 729 -9.47 -42.44 8.53
N GLU A 730 -8.34 -42.68 7.86
CA GLU A 730 -8.11 -42.23 6.48
C GLU A 730 -9.14 -42.81 5.51
N LYS A 731 -9.58 -44.06 5.75
CA LYS A 731 -10.64 -44.72 4.97
C LYS A 731 -12.01 -44.06 5.18
N GLN A 732 -12.33 -43.68 6.42
CA GLN A 732 -13.59 -42.98 6.73
C GLN A 732 -13.57 -41.55 6.20
N ASN A 733 -12.44 -40.84 6.30
CA ASN A 733 -12.24 -39.53 5.68
C ASN A 733 -12.38 -39.60 4.15
N TYR A 734 -11.88 -40.66 3.50
CA TYR A 734 -12.08 -40.88 2.07
C TYR A 734 -13.57 -41.03 1.73
N MET A 735 -14.28 -41.91 2.45
CA MET A 735 -15.72 -42.12 2.24
C MET A 735 -16.51 -40.84 2.46
N PHE A 736 -16.17 -40.09 3.51
CA PHE A 736 -16.85 -38.85 3.84
C PHE A 736 -16.58 -37.74 2.82
N GLY A 737 -15.30 -37.48 2.50
CA GLY A 737 -14.91 -36.49 1.51
C GLY A 737 -15.47 -36.78 0.12
N LYS A 738 -15.39 -38.04 -0.33
CA LYS A 738 -16.00 -38.47 -1.61
C LYS A 738 -17.52 -38.36 -1.61
N SER A 739 -18.16 -38.61 -0.47
CA SER A 739 -19.59 -38.41 -0.35
C SER A 739 -19.94 -36.93 -0.49
N LEU A 740 -19.30 -36.06 0.30
CA LEU A 740 -19.49 -34.60 0.25
C LEU A 740 -19.27 -34.04 -1.16
N PHE A 741 -18.26 -34.51 -1.89
CA PHE A 741 -17.99 -34.10 -3.27
C PHE A 741 -19.20 -34.20 -4.21
N TYR A 742 -20.11 -35.17 -4.01
CA TYR A 742 -21.24 -35.38 -4.90
C TYR A 742 -22.47 -34.51 -4.61
N PHE A 743 -22.56 -33.85 -3.45
CA PHE A 743 -23.78 -33.11 -3.06
C PHE A 743 -23.52 -31.83 -2.26
N SER A 744 -22.28 -31.54 -1.86
CA SER A 744 -21.90 -30.35 -1.11
C SER A 744 -21.05 -29.41 -1.95
N LYS A 745 -21.29 -28.10 -1.80
CA LYS A 745 -20.44 -27.02 -2.33
C LYS A 745 -19.49 -26.45 -1.27
N ASP A 746 -19.41 -27.05 -0.08
CA ASP A 746 -18.43 -26.71 0.95
C ASP A 746 -17.06 -27.31 0.58
N TYR A 747 -16.38 -26.66 -0.36
CA TYR A 747 -15.12 -27.15 -0.92
C TYR A 747 -14.02 -27.26 0.13
N GLU A 748 -14.00 -26.41 1.15
CA GLU A 748 -13.00 -26.48 2.22
C GLU A 748 -13.16 -27.74 3.05
N LYS A 749 -14.39 -28.04 3.47
CA LYS A 749 -14.67 -29.27 4.19
C LYS A 749 -14.33 -30.49 3.35
N ILE A 750 -14.62 -30.48 2.04
CA ILE A 750 -14.26 -31.57 1.13
C ILE A 750 -12.73 -31.75 1.06
N ILE A 751 -11.98 -30.66 0.82
CA ILE A 751 -10.51 -30.68 0.74
C ILE A 751 -9.93 -31.22 2.04
N GLU A 752 -10.38 -30.72 3.20
CA GLU A 752 -9.90 -31.15 4.51
C GLU A 752 -10.03 -32.67 4.70
N LYS A 753 -11.16 -33.27 4.29
CA LYS A 753 -11.37 -34.72 4.42
C LYS A 753 -10.55 -35.50 3.40
N LEU A 754 -10.48 -35.06 2.15
CA LEU A 754 -9.74 -35.76 1.11
C LEU A 754 -8.21 -35.69 1.32
N GLU A 755 -7.67 -34.58 1.82
CA GLU A 755 -6.24 -34.46 2.16
C GLU A 755 -5.87 -35.40 3.31
N LYS A 756 -6.71 -35.48 4.37
CA LYS A 756 -6.54 -36.46 5.45
C LYS A 756 -6.53 -37.89 4.94
N ALA A 757 -7.43 -38.22 4.01
CA ALA A 757 -7.47 -39.52 3.38
C ALA A 757 -6.22 -39.84 2.55
N ALA A 758 -5.72 -38.88 1.76
CA ALA A 758 -4.60 -39.06 0.83
C ALA A 758 -3.26 -39.39 1.53
N THR A 759 -3.17 -39.21 2.85
CA THR A 759 -1.99 -39.59 3.65
C THR A 759 -1.72 -41.10 3.66
N ASN A 760 -2.74 -41.94 3.43
CA ASN A 760 -2.62 -43.38 3.43
C ASN A 760 -2.63 -43.95 1.99
N LYS A 761 -1.53 -44.61 1.60
CA LYS A 761 -1.36 -45.20 0.26
C LYS A 761 -2.33 -46.34 -0.07
N ALA A 762 -3.03 -46.89 0.92
CA ALA A 762 -4.07 -47.91 0.71
C ALA A 762 -5.40 -47.32 0.24
N ILE A 763 -5.57 -45.99 0.30
CA ILE A 763 -6.74 -45.30 -0.23
C ILE A 763 -6.69 -45.30 -1.76
N PRO A 764 -7.83 -45.49 -2.44
CA PRO A 764 -7.89 -45.41 -3.91
C PRO A 764 -7.29 -44.10 -4.44
N TYR A 765 -6.50 -44.19 -5.51
CA TYR A 765 -5.81 -43.03 -6.10
C TYR A 765 -6.76 -41.99 -6.71
N ASP A 766 -8.04 -42.33 -6.93
CA ASP A 766 -9.08 -41.37 -7.35
C ASP A 766 -9.29 -40.23 -6.34
N VAL A 767 -8.81 -40.37 -5.09
CA VAL A 767 -8.73 -39.27 -4.13
C VAL A 767 -7.98 -38.04 -4.69
N TYR A 768 -6.95 -38.25 -5.51
CA TYR A 768 -6.20 -37.15 -6.13
C TYR A 768 -6.97 -36.47 -7.26
N TYR A 769 -7.81 -37.22 -7.98
CA TYR A 769 -8.73 -36.62 -8.96
C TYR A 769 -9.80 -35.77 -8.27
N LEU A 770 -10.39 -36.28 -7.18
CA LEU A 770 -11.35 -35.54 -6.37
C LEU A 770 -10.73 -34.28 -5.75
N LEU A 771 -9.50 -34.37 -5.25
CA LEU A 771 -8.74 -33.21 -4.78
C LEU A 771 -8.49 -32.21 -5.91
N GLY A 772 -8.14 -32.68 -7.10
CA GLY A 772 -7.99 -31.83 -8.29
C GLY A 772 -9.24 -31.03 -8.59
N LYS A 773 -10.39 -31.70 -8.77
CA LYS A 773 -11.67 -31.01 -9.06
C LYS A 773 -12.12 -30.09 -7.94
N THR A 774 -11.97 -30.51 -6.69
CA THR A 774 -12.40 -29.70 -5.54
C THR A 774 -11.55 -28.44 -5.40
N ASN A 775 -10.23 -28.55 -5.57
CA ASN A 775 -9.33 -27.40 -5.55
C ASN A 775 -9.60 -26.46 -6.74
N HIS A 776 -9.91 -27.01 -7.93
CA HIS A 776 -10.29 -26.21 -9.10
C HIS A 776 -11.55 -25.38 -8.80
N TYR A 777 -12.62 -26.00 -8.30
CA TYR A 777 -13.85 -25.27 -7.93
C TYR A 777 -13.64 -24.27 -6.77
N ALA A 778 -12.67 -24.52 -5.90
CA ALA A 778 -12.26 -23.61 -4.84
C ALA A 778 -11.27 -22.52 -5.28
N TYR A 779 -11.02 -22.35 -6.59
CA TYR A 779 -10.05 -21.39 -7.14
C TYR A 779 -8.59 -21.62 -6.70
N ARG A 780 -8.24 -22.83 -6.25
CA ARG A 780 -6.90 -23.27 -5.83
C ARG A 780 -6.17 -23.96 -6.99
N PHE A 781 -5.97 -23.22 -8.08
CA PHE A 781 -5.57 -23.79 -9.36
C PHE A 781 -4.23 -24.54 -9.33
N GLU A 782 -3.22 -24.06 -8.61
CA GLU A 782 -1.93 -24.73 -8.59
C GLU A 782 -1.94 -26.01 -7.71
N ARG A 783 -2.63 -26.00 -6.57
CA ARG A 783 -2.96 -27.23 -5.83
C ARG A 783 -3.75 -28.25 -6.67
N ALA A 784 -4.71 -27.78 -7.47
CA ALA A 784 -5.46 -28.64 -8.38
C ALA A 784 -4.54 -29.29 -9.42
N VAL A 785 -3.64 -28.51 -10.06
CA VAL A 785 -2.62 -29.03 -10.99
C VAL A 785 -1.74 -30.09 -10.31
N LYS A 786 -1.25 -29.82 -9.10
CA LYS A 786 -0.43 -30.77 -8.32
C LYS A 786 -1.19 -32.09 -8.07
N ALA A 787 -2.47 -32.00 -7.71
CA ALA A 787 -3.32 -33.16 -7.47
C ALA A 787 -3.58 -33.95 -8.77
N TYR A 788 -3.86 -33.29 -9.89
CA TYR A 788 -4.03 -33.94 -11.20
C TYR A 788 -2.75 -34.60 -11.70
N GLN A 789 -1.59 -33.95 -11.56
CA GLN A 789 -0.30 -34.56 -11.89
C GLN A 789 -0.05 -35.82 -11.04
N LYS A 790 -0.44 -35.78 -9.76
CA LYS A 790 -0.34 -36.94 -8.88
C LYS A 790 -1.28 -38.06 -9.32
N TYR A 791 -2.53 -37.76 -9.66
CA TYR A 791 -3.47 -38.72 -10.23
C TYR A 791 -2.93 -39.34 -11.52
N LYS A 792 -2.44 -38.52 -12.46
CA LYS A 792 -1.84 -38.95 -13.73
C LYS A 792 -0.64 -39.89 -13.53
N SER A 793 0.13 -39.71 -12.47
CA SER A 793 1.25 -40.61 -12.14
C SER A 793 0.84 -42.00 -11.65
N LEU A 794 -0.43 -42.19 -11.27
CA LEU A 794 -0.96 -43.40 -10.64
C LEU A 794 -2.03 -44.10 -11.49
N ALA A 795 -2.80 -43.34 -12.27
CA ALA A 795 -3.91 -43.84 -13.07
C ALA A 795 -3.46 -44.51 -14.37
N SER A 796 -4.31 -45.39 -14.91
CA SER A 796 -4.10 -45.99 -16.24
C SER A 796 -4.32 -44.98 -17.37
N GLN A 797 -3.78 -45.26 -18.56
CA GLN A 797 -3.99 -44.39 -19.73
C GLN A 797 -5.47 -44.27 -20.12
N GLU A 798 -6.25 -45.34 -19.93
CA GLU A 798 -7.70 -45.32 -20.17
C GLU A 798 -8.43 -44.37 -19.19
N GLU A 799 -8.04 -44.37 -17.91
CA GLU A 799 -8.62 -43.47 -16.91
C GLU A 799 -8.18 -42.02 -17.08
N ILE A 800 -6.94 -41.79 -17.51
CA ILE A 800 -6.42 -40.46 -17.84
C ILE A 800 -7.23 -39.88 -19.01
N ALA A 801 -7.49 -40.67 -20.05
CA ALA A 801 -8.30 -40.27 -21.19
C ALA A 801 -9.77 -40.07 -20.80
N LYS A 802 -10.34 -40.97 -19.99
CA LYS A 802 -11.73 -40.89 -19.53
C LYS A 802 -12.05 -39.62 -18.75
N HIS A 803 -11.11 -39.13 -17.96
CA HIS A 803 -11.27 -37.93 -17.14
C HIS A 803 -10.65 -36.67 -17.77
N ASP A 804 -10.10 -36.79 -18.98
CA ASP A 804 -9.44 -35.71 -19.72
C ASP A 804 -8.49 -34.86 -18.86
N ILE A 805 -7.57 -35.53 -18.16
CA ILE A 805 -6.73 -34.92 -17.12
C ILE A 805 -5.82 -33.81 -17.69
N GLU A 806 -5.42 -33.91 -18.95
CA GLU A 806 -4.60 -32.87 -19.60
C GLU A 806 -5.38 -31.57 -19.79
N ASN A 807 -6.66 -31.68 -20.17
CA ASN A 807 -7.54 -30.54 -20.25
C ASN A 807 -7.80 -29.94 -18.86
N GLU A 808 -8.10 -30.77 -17.85
CA GLU A 808 -8.27 -30.29 -16.47
C GLU A 808 -7.03 -29.52 -15.95
N ILE A 809 -5.82 -30.01 -16.22
CA ILE A 809 -4.58 -29.27 -15.89
C ILE A 809 -4.51 -27.94 -16.64
N SER A 810 -4.86 -27.95 -17.94
CA SER A 810 -4.83 -26.76 -18.79
C SER A 810 -5.80 -25.68 -18.27
N LEU A 811 -7.05 -26.06 -17.95
CA LEU A 811 -8.06 -25.16 -17.37
C LEU A 811 -7.54 -24.45 -16.12
N ASN A 812 -6.85 -25.19 -15.24
CA ASN A 812 -6.29 -24.61 -14.01
C ASN A 812 -5.11 -23.67 -14.29
N LEU A 813 -4.24 -23.98 -15.26
CA LEU A 813 -3.16 -23.08 -15.66
C LEU A 813 -3.69 -21.77 -16.26
N TYR A 814 -4.76 -21.83 -17.05
CA TYR A 814 -5.43 -20.65 -17.58
C TYR A 814 -6.15 -19.85 -16.48
N GLY A 815 -6.86 -20.54 -15.58
CA GLY A 815 -7.51 -19.93 -14.42
C GLY A 815 -6.55 -19.12 -13.55
N LYS A 816 -5.37 -19.69 -13.25
CA LYS A 816 -4.29 -19.00 -12.53
C LYS A 816 -3.84 -17.71 -13.22
N LYS A 817 -3.87 -17.65 -14.56
CA LYS A 817 -3.47 -16.46 -15.32
C LYS A 817 -4.56 -15.38 -15.33
N ILE A 818 -5.83 -15.79 -15.39
CA ILE A 818 -6.98 -14.90 -15.57
C ILE A 818 -7.39 -14.21 -14.25
N ILE A 819 -7.16 -14.86 -13.10
CA ILE A 819 -7.64 -14.38 -11.80
C ILE A 819 -6.87 -13.19 -11.20
N ASN A 820 -5.68 -12.88 -11.71
CA ASN A 820 -4.80 -11.84 -11.15
C ASN A 820 -5.17 -10.40 -11.55
N ASN A 821 -6.27 -10.20 -12.28
CA ASN A 821 -6.76 -8.87 -12.67
C ASN A 821 -8.30 -8.85 -12.79
N PRO A 822 -9.05 -9.10 -11.70
CA PRO A 822 -10.51 -9.19 -11.75
C PRO A 822 -11.11 -7.82 -12.07
N LYS A 823 -12.12 -7.79 -12.94
CA LYS A 823 -12.88 -6.57 -13.27
C LYS A 823 -14.22 -6.60 -12.53
N PRO A 824 -14.35 -5.94 -11.37
CA PRO A 824 -15.56 -6.02 -10.58
C PRO A 824 -16.78 -5.57 -11.39
N ILE A 825 -17.88 -6.30 -11.24
CA ILE A 825 -19.15 -6.00 -11.91
C ILE A 825 -20.20 -5.70 -10.86
N GLU A 826 -21.07 -4.75 -11.18
CA GLU A 826 -22.25 -4.49 -10.35
C GLU A 826 -23.38 -5.41 -10.82
N VAL A 827 -23.86 -6.29 -9.94
CA VAL A 827 -25.03 -7.12 -10.21
C VAL A 827 -26.28 -6.31 -9.85
N LEU A 828 -27.13 -6.10 -10.86
CA LEU A 828 -28.36 -5.33 -10.76
C LEU A 828 -29.56 -6.21 -10.43
N ASP A 829 -29.57 -7.45 -10.93
CA ASP A 829 -30.64 -8.43 -10.70
C ASP A 829 -30.13 -9.86 -10.93
N LYS A 830 -30.81 -10.86 -10.34
CA LYS A 830 -30.53 -12.28 -10.59
C LYS A 830 -31.81 -13.12 -10.68
N LYS A 831 -31.78 -14.15 -11.52
CA LYS A 831 -32.92 -15.07 -11.69
C LYS A 831 -32.47 -16.50 -11.95
N ASP A 832 -33.02 -17.45 -11.19
CA ASP A 832 -32.71 -18.87 -11.33
C ASP A 832 -33.60 -19.57 -12.35
N PHE A 833 -33.03 -20.55 -13.05
CA PHE A 833 -33.70 -21.37 -14.06
C PHE A 833 -33.21 -22.80 -14.01
N SER A 834 -34.07 -23.76 -14.34
CA SER A 834 -33.62 -25.16 -14.49
C SER A 834 -32.81 -25.35 -15.76
N ARG A 835 -31.77 -26.18 -15.71
CA ARG A 835 -30.89 -26.48 -16.86
C ARG A 835 -31.64 -26.88 -18.13
N PRO A 836 -32.70 -27.72 -18.11
CA PRO A 836 -33.46 -28.04 -19.32
C PRO A 836 -34.11 -26.82 -20.00
N ASN A 837 -34.40 -25.77 -19.23
CA ASN A 837 -35.08 -24.56 -19.70
C ASN A 837 -34.12 -23.45 -20.10
N ILE A 838 -32.81 -23.72 -20.24
CA ILE A 838 -31.81 -22.69 -20.59
C ILE A 838 -32.18 -21.97 -21.91
N HIS A 839 -32.78 -22.68 -22.86
CA HIS A 839 -33.26 -22.12 -24.12
C HIS A 839 -34.45 -21.15 -23.98
N THR A 840 -35.12 -21.11 -22.83
CA THR A 840 -36.22 -20.16 -22.58
C THR A 840 -35.73 -18.81 -22.08
N ILE A 841 -34.47 -18.75 -21.59
CA ILE A 841 -33.85 -17.54 -21.04
C ILE A 841 -33.89 -16.42 -22.07
N TYR A 842 -33.61 -16.72 -23.33
CA TYR A 842 -33.57 -15.71 -24.39
C TYR A 842 -34.90 -14.98 -24.61
N ASN A 843 -36.02 -15.67 -24.45
CA ASN A 843 -37.35 -15.07 -24.62
C ASN A 843 -37.72 -14.15 -23.44
N SER A 844 -36.97 -14.23 -22.34
CA SER A 844 -37.19 -13.39 -21.16
C SER A 844 -36.42 -12.06 -21.21
N ILE A 845 -35.50 -11.89 -22.16
CA ILE A 845 -34.72 -10.66 -22.34
C ILE A 845 -35.38 -9.84 -23.45
N GLY A 846 -35.74 -8.59 -23.14
CA GLY A 846 -36.51 -7.70 -24.02
C GLY A 846 -35.72 -7.10 -25.19
N LEU A 847 -35.04 -7.93 -26.00
CA LEU A 847 -34.12 -7.50 -27.05
C LEU A 847 -34.80 -7.34 -28.42
N ASP A 848 -34.25 -6.44 -29.24
CA ASP A 848 -34.60 -6.28 -30.66
C ASP A 848 -34.09 -7.46 -31.50
N SER A 849 -32.94 -8.03 -31.15
CA SER A 849 -32.46 -9.32 -31.66
C SER A 849 -33.36 -10.46 -31.17
N LYS A 850 -33.24 -11.63 -31.81
CA LYS A 850 -34.04 -12.81 -31.44
C LYS A 850 -33.14 -14.02 -31.30
N PHE A 851 -33.42 -14.82 -30.29
CA PHE A 851 -32.89 -16.17 -30.20
C PHE A 851 -34.00 -17.15 -30.49
N LEU A 852 -33.69 -18.14 -31.30
CA LEU A 852 -34.64 -19.13 -31.81
C LEU A 852 -34.05 -20.53 -31.57
N VAL A 853 -34.91 -21.54 -31.49
CA VAL A 853 -34.47 -22.94 -31.54
C VAL A 853 -34.45 -23.36 -33.00
N ALA A 854 -33.37 -24.02 -33.43
CA ALA A 854 -33.26 -24.46 -34.80
C ALA A 854 -34.39 -25.43 -35.20
N PRO A 855 -35.04 -25.20 -36.35
CA PRO A 855 -36.00 -26.15 -36.89
C PRO A 855 -35.30 -27.44 -37.36
N ASP A 856 -36.05 -28.52 -37.50
CA ASP A 856 -35.50 -29.85 -37.76
C ASP A 856 -34.79 -29.96 -39.14
N ASP A 857 -35.10 -29.05 -40.08
CA ASP A 857 -34.43 -28.93 -41.38
C ASP A 857 -33.11 -28.15 -41.33
N MET A 858 -32.82 -27.45 -40.23
CA MET A 858 -31.57 -26.73 -39.97
C MET A 858 -30.67 -27.44 -38.94
N THR A 859 -30.96 -28.70 -38.62
CA THR A 859 -30.13 -29.53 -37.73
C THR A 859 -29.32 -30.54 -38.55
N SER A 860 -28.04 -30.66 -38.20
CA SER A 860 -27.14 -31.59 -38.88
C SER A 860 -27.48 -33.06 -38.56
N PRO A 861 -26.94 -34.03 -39.30
CA PRO A 861 -27.10 -35.45 -38.97
C PRO A 861 -26.61 -35.80 -37.56
N ILE A 862 -25.50 -35.21 -37.12
CA ILE A 862 -24.94 -35.45 -35.79
C ILE A 862 -25.77 -34.78 -34.71
N ASP A 863 -26.27 -33.56 -34.94
CA ASP A 863 -27.21 -32.90 -34.03
C ASP A 863 -28.43 -33.78 -33.76
N LYS A 864 -29.02 -34.36 -34.83
CA LYS A 864 -30.15 -35.29 -34.74
C LYS A 864 -29.81 -36.57 -33.99
N LYS A 865 -28.62 -37.13 -34.24
CA LYS A 865 -28.12 -38.35 -33.58
C LYS A 865 -27.96 -38.13 -32.07
N LEU A 866 -27.46 -36.97 -31.65
CA LEU A 866 -27.23 -36.61 -30.25
C LEU A 866 -28.47 -36.00 -29.57
N GLY A 867 -29.55 -35.75 -30.32
CA GLY A 867 -30.74 -35.07 -29.82
C GLY A 867 -30.48 -33.60 -29.46
N PHE A 868 -29.44 -33.00 -30.01
CA PHE A 868 -29.08 -31.61 -29.79
C PHE A 868 -29.93 -30.70 -30.70
N LYS A 869 -30.48 -29.64 -30.11
CA LYS A 869 -31.18 -28.59 -30.86
C LYS A 869 -30.42 -27.27 -30.69
N PRO A 870 -29.74 -26.77 -31.74
CA PRO A 870 -29.03 -25.51 -31.71
C PRO A 870 -29.90 -24.34 -31.27
N THR A 871 -29.33 -23.46 -30.46
CA THR A 871 -29.85 -22.10 -30.31
C THR A 871 -29.29 -21.25 -31.43
N MET A 872 -30.15 -20.54 -32.13
CA MET A 872 -29.82 -19.60 -33.20
C MET A 872 -29.98 -18.17 -32.70
N TYR A 873 -28.96 -17.35 -32.88
CA TYR A 873 -29.02 -15.90 -32.72
C TYR A 873 -29.29 -15.24 -34.07
N LEU A 874 -30.40 -14.50 -34.16
CA LEU A 874 -30.77 -13.64 -35.28
C LEU A 874 -30.51 -12.19 -34.90
N ASP A 875 -29.67 -11.51 -35.69
CA ASP A 875 -29.30 -10.12 -35.45
C ASP A 875 -30.52 -9.17 -35.52
N SER A 876 -30.39 -7.98 -34.94
CA SER A 876 -31.48 -6.98 -34.89
C SER A 876 -31.98 -6.56 -36.28
N LYS A 877 -31.12 -6.62 -37.30
CA LYS A 877 -31.50 -6.33 -38.70
C LYS A 877 -32.16 -7.51 -39.42
N LYS A 878 -32.16 -8.69 -38.82
CA LYS A 878 -32.69 -9.95 -39.38
C LYS A 878 -32.05 -10.33 -40.72
N THR A 879 -30.75 -10.10 -40.81
CA THR A 879 -29.91 -10.34 -41.99
C THR A 879 -28.87 -11.44 -41.78
N ILE A 880 -28.53 -11.74 -40.53
CA ILE A 880 -27.49 -12.71 -40.17
C ILE A 880 -27.98 -13.62 -39.05
N ILE A 881 -27.70 -14.91 -39.20
CA ILE A 881 -27.91 -15.92 -38.16
C ILE A 881 -26.54 -16.46 -37.75
N TYR A 882 -26.31 -16.57 -36.44
CA TYR A 882 -25.25 -17.38 -35.86
C TYR A 882 -25.84 -18.53 -35.05
N PHE A 883 -25.27 -19.72 -35.14
CA PHE A 883 -25.71 -20.88 -34.36
C PHE A 883 -24.57 -21.88 -34.19
N SER A 884 -24.64 -22.71 -33.15
CA SER A 884 -23.68 -23.78 -32.91
C SER A 884 -24.22 -25.12 -33.44
N SER A 885 -23.39 -25.97 -34.05
CA SER A 885 -23.78 -27.31 -34.49
C SER A 885 -22.60 -28.27 -34.38
N TYR A 886 -22.87 -29.56 -34.15
CA TYR A 886 -21.85 -30.61 -34.28
C TYR A 886 -21.45 -30.85 -35.75
N GLY A 887 -22.17 -30.28 -36.72
CA GLY A 887 -21.85 -30.40 -38.13
C GLY A 887 -22.10 -31.83 -38.67
N GLU A 888 -21.42 -32.16 -39.77
CA GLU A 888 -21.63 -33.42 -40.51
C GLU A 888 -20.82 -34.60 -39.95
N THR A 889 -19.76 -34.33 -39.18
CA THR A 889 -18.83 -35.34 -38.64
C THR A 889 -18.60 -35.13 -37.13
N GLU A 890 -18.09 -36.14 -36.42
CA GLU A 890 -17.80 -36.05 -34.97
C GLU A 890 -16.32 -35.66 -34.71
N ASP A 891 -15.70 -34.93 -35.65
CA ASP A 891 -14.27 -34.61 -35.61
C ASP A 891 -13.94 -33.46 -34.64
N THR A 892 -14.90 -32.56 -34.40
CA THR A 892 -14.82 -31.46 -33.43
C THR A 892 -16.02 -31.48 -32.49
N GLY A 893 -16.00 -30.63 -31.45
CA GLY A 893 -17.18 -30.38 -30.63
C GLY A 893 -18.23 -29.55 -31.37
N LYS A 894 -18.95 -28.69 -30.66
CA LYS A 894 -19.87 -27.75 -31.30
C LYS A 894 -19.09 -26.62 -31.97
N ASP A 895 -19.32 -26.42 -33.26
CA ASP A 895 -18.75 -25.31 -34.03
C ASP A 895 -19.79 -24.22 -34.25
N ILE A 896 -19.36 -22.95 -34.30
CA ILE A 896 -20.22 -21.83 -34.69
C ILE A 896 -20.25 -21.68 -36.21
N PHE A 897 -21.47 -21.62 -36.74
CA PHE A 897 -21.78 -21.37 -38.14
C PHE A 897 -22.54 -20.05 -38.30
N MET A 898 -22.43 -19.47 -39.49
CA MET A 898 -23.12 -18.25 -39.89
C MET A 898 -23.91 -18.46 -41.18
N MET A 899 -25.11 -17.91 -41.25
CA MET A 899 -25.91 -17.80 -42.47
C MET A 899 -26.27 -16.35 -42.74
N LYS A 900 -26.29 -15.96 -44.02
CA LYS A 900 -26.68 -14.62 -44.47
C LYS A 900 -27.98 -14.68 -45.24
N LYS A 901 -28.84 -13.69 -45.03
CA LYS A 901 -30.07 -13.53 -45.78
C LYS A 901 -29.77 -13.00 -47.18
N LEU A 902 -30.29 -13.67 -48.19
CA LEU A 902 -30.16 -13.30 -49.60
C LEU A 902 -31.29 -12.34 -50.02
N PRO A 903 -31.12 -11.57 -51.12
CA PRO A 903 -32.13 -10.62 -51.60
C PRO A 903 -33.50 -11.23 -51.92
N ASP A 904 -33.56 -12.53 -52.21
CA ASP A 904 -34.78 -13.29 -52.47
C ASP A 904 -35.47 -13.82 -51.19
N ASN A 905 -35.01 -13.38 -50.01
CA ASN A 905 -35.43 -13.84 -48.68
C ASN A 905 -35.08 -15.30 -48.34
N THR A 906 -34.21 -15.96 -49.10
CA THR A 906 -33.61 -17.25 -48.70
C THR A 906 -32.37 -17.02 -47.84
N TRP A 907 -31.83 -18.08 -47.24
CA TRP A 907 -30.59 -18.05 -46.47
C TRP A 907 -29.48 -18.78 -47.23
N THR A 908 -28.24 -18.31 -47.10
CA THR A 908 -27.07 -19.06 -47.58
C THR A 908 -26.93 -20.39 -46.84
N GLU A 909 -26.23 -21.35 -47.43
CA GLU A 909 -25.73 -22.53 -46.69
C GLU A 909 -24.93 -22.10 -45.44
N PRO A 910 -24.93 -22.91 -44.36
CA PRO A 910 -24.14 -22.63 -43.16
C PRO A 910 -22.64 -22.50 -43.46
N ILE A 911 -22.05 -21.38 -43.06
CA ILE A 911 -20.62 -21.10 -43.23
C ILE A 911 -19.94 -21.28 -41.87
N ASN A 912 -19.02 -22.24 -41.77
CA ASN A 912 -18.18 -22.43 -40.59
C ASN A 912 -17.31 -21.18 -40.36
N LEU A 913 -17.23 -20.67 -39.12
CA LEU A 913 -16.49 -19.45 -38.80
C LEU A 913 -14.95 -19.61 -38.80
N GLY A 914 -14.45 -20.79 -39.14
CA GLY A 914 -13.04 -21.08 -39.32
C GLY A 914 -12.30 -21.31 -38.01
N THR A 915 -11.06 -21.77 -38.13
CA THR A 915 -10.24 -22.26 -37.01
C THR A 915 -9.80 -21.19 -36.00
N THR A 916 -10.04 -19.91 -36.30
CA THR A 916 -9.84 -18.83 -35.32
C THR A 916 -10.92 -18.84 -34.24
N ILE A 917 -12.17 -19.13 -34.63
CA ILE A 917 -13.31 -19.19 -33.71
C ILE A 917 -13.54 -20.63 -33.26
N ASN A 918 -13.61 -21.56 -34.21
CA ASN A 918 -13.94 -22.96 -33.95
C ASN A 918 -12.69 -23.77 -33.63
N THR A 919 -12.79 -24.64 -32.63
CA THR A 919 -11.69 -25.48 -32.14
C THR A 919 -12.11 -26.95 -32.09
N SER A 920 -11.28 -27.81 -31.48
CA SER A 920 -11.71 -29.17 -31.16
C SER A 920 -12.68 -29.23 -29.97
N GLY A 921 -12.82 -28.14 -29.21
CA GLY A 921 -13.75 -28.02 -28.09
C GLY A 921 -15.16 -27.64 -28.56
N ASP A 922 -15.98 -27.22 -27.61
CA ASP A 922 -17.31 -26.69 -27.89
C ASP A 922 -17.27 -25.16 -27.92
N GLU A 923 -17.79 -24.56 -28.97
CA GLU A 923 -18.15 -23.16 -29.10
C GLU A 923 -19.67 -23.00 -29.27
N ASP A 924 -20.31 -22.34 -28.30
CA ASP A 924 -21.77 -22.25 -28.20
C ASP A 924 -22.23 -20.83 -27.80
N PHE A 925 -23.53 -20.58 -27.87
CA PHE A 925 -24.20 -19.34 -27.46
C PHE A 925 -23.64 -18.08 -28.14
N PRO A 926 -23.54 -18.04 -29.48
CA PRO A 926 -23.04 -16.87 -30.18
C PRO A 926 -24.01 -15.69 -30.04
N TYR A 927 -23.45 -14.51 -29.80
CA TYR A 927 -24.15 -13.24 -29.77
C TYR A 927 -23.32 -12.17 -30.47
N LEU A 928 -23.88 -11.50 -31.46
CA LEU A 928 -23.23 -10.34 -32.10
C LEU A 928 -23.72 -9.05 -31.44
N SER A 929 -22.79 -8.26 -30.92
CA SER A 929 -23.03 -6.89 -30.42
C SER A 929 -23.84 -6.03 -31.40
N ASN A 930 -24.54 -5.04 -30.87
CA ASN A 930 -25.46 -4.20 -31.64
C ASN A 930 -24.80 -3.44 -32.80
N ASP A 931 -23.50 -3.15 -32.71
CA ASP A 931 -22.74 -2.50 -33.77
C ASP A 931 -22.28 -3.47 -34.88
N GLY A 932 -22.46 -4.77 -34.67
CA GLY A 932 -22.08 -5.83 -35.60
C GLY A 932 -20.59 -6.17 -35.61
N LYS A 933 -19.79 -5.62 -34.69
CA LYS A 933 -18.32 -5.71 -34.73
C LYS A 933 -17.73 -6.70 -33.74
N THR A 934 -18.43 -6.99 -32.64
CA THR A 934 -17.95 -7.92 -31.61
C THR A 934 -18.86 -9.13 -31.52
N LEU A 935 -18.30 -10.32 -31.72
CA LEU A 935 -18.94 -11.61 -31.49
C LEU A 935 -18.57 -12.11 -30.09
N PHE A 936 -19.56 -12.30 -29.25
CA PHE A 936 -19.45 -13.00 -27.98
C PHE A 936 -19.90 -14.45 -28.17
N PHE A 937 -19.26 -15.38 -27.46
CA PHE A 937 -19.64 -16.78 -27.45
C PHE A 937 -19.05 -17.46 -26.22
N SER A 938 -19.56 -18.63 -25.86
CA SER A 938 -19.05 -19.45 -24.76
C SER A 938 -18.23 -20.59 -25.34
N SER A 939 -17.05 -20.88 -24.77
CA SER A 939 -16.19 -21.97 -25.26
C SER A 939 -15.60 -22.79 -24.13
N THR A 940 -15.45 -24.10 -24.35
CA THR A 940 -14.65 -25.00 -23.48
C THR A 940 -13.17 -25.02 -23.84
N ALA A 941 -12.78 -24.29 -24.89
CA ALA A 941 -11.41 -24.14 -25.37
C ALA A 941 -10.91 -22.70 -25.19
N HIS A 942 -10.05 -22.21 -26.09
CA HIS A 942 -9.48 -20.85 -26.10
C HIS A 942 -8.78 -20.40 -24.80
N GLY A 943 -8.43 -21.34 -23.93
CA GLY A 943 -7.88 -21.06 -22.61
C GLY A 943 -8.95 -20.71 -21.57
N SER A 944 -10.02 -21.50 -21.52
CA SER A 944 -11.05 -21.48 -20.46
C SER A 944 -10.43 -21.75 -19.08
N MET A 945 -10.99 -21.14 -18.05
CA MET A 945 -10.70 -21.38 -16.63
C MET A 945 -11.62 -22.45 -16.03
N GLY A 946 -12.81 -22.66 -16.62
CA GLY A 946 -13.84 -23.58 -16.14
C GLY A 946 -14.28 -24.55 -17.23
N GLY A 947 -15.55 -24.97 -17.19
CA GLY A 947 -16.13 -25.72 -18.30
C GLY A 947 -16.27 -24.78 -19.50
N TYR A 948 -17.46 -24.22 -19.69
CA TYR A 948 -17.61 -23.09 -20.59
C TYR A 948 -17.16 -21.78 -19.94
N ASP A 949 -16.41 -20.98 -20.69
CA ASP A 949 -16.11 -19.60 -20.38
C ASP A 949 -16.61 -18.69 -21.50
N ILE A 950 -16.93 -17.44 -21.18
CA ILE A 950 -17.36 -16.43 -22.16
C ILE A 950 -16.15 -15.73 -22.77
N PHE A 951 -16.13 -15.70 -24.10
CA PHE A 951 -15.12 -15.04 -24.92
C PHE A 951 -15.73 -13.97 -25.81
N LYS A 952 -14.89 -13.05 -26.29
CA LYS A 952 -15.23 -12.13 -27.37
C LYS A 952 -14.19 -12.13 -28.47
N SER A 953 -14.62 -11.91 -29.71
CA SER A 953 -13.77 -11.69 -30.87
C SER A 953 -14.28 -10.50 -31.66
N THR A 954 -13.38 -9.69 -32.23
CA THR A 954 -13.73 -8.50 -33.02
C THR A 954 -13.48 -8.74 -34.50
N TRP A 955 -14.40 -8.24 -35.33
CA TRP A 955 -14.30 -8.31 -36.78
C TRP A 955 -13.29 -7.29 -37.31
N ASP A 956 -12.31 -7.74 -38.09
CA ASP A 956 -11.41 -6.87 -38.84
C ASP A 956 -11.87 -6.74 -40.29
N GLU A 957 -12.38 -5.56 -40.65
CA GLU A 957 -12.85 -5.25 -42.01
C GLU A 957 -11.73 -5.29 -43.07
N LYS A 958 -10.46 -5.10 -42.68
CA LYS A 958 -9.33 -5.09 -43.61
C LYS A 958 -8.92 -6.49 -44.03
N THR A 959 -8.94 -7.43 -43.09
CA THR A 959 -8.58 -8.83 -43.33
C THR A 959 -9.80 -9.72 -43.56
N ASN A 960 -11.00 -9.18 -43.35
CA ASN A 960 -12.28 -9.87 -43.49
C ASN A 960 -12.35 -11.14 -42.63
N SER A 961 -11.83 -11.04 -41.39
CA SER A 961 -11.67 -12.15 -40.47
C SER A 961 -11.92 -11.73 -39.02
N TRP A 962 -12.33 -12.68 -38.19
CA TRP A 962 -12.40 -12.52 -36.74
C TRP A 962 -10.99 -12.47 -36.11
N SER A 963 -10.83 -11.69 -35.05
CA SER A 963 -9.63 -11.70 -34.22
C SER A 963 -9.53 -12.97 -33.37
N SER A 964 -8.37 -13.26 -32.81
CA SER A 964 -8.26 -14.29 -31.78
C SER A 964 -9.21 -14.01 -30.61
N PRO A 965 -9.95 -15.01 -30.11
CA PRO A 965 -10.86 -14.84 -28.98
C PRO A 965 -10.15 -14.38 -27.71
N ILE A 966 -10.81 -13.50 -26.96
CA ILE A 966 -10.34 -12.95 -25.69
C ILE A 966 -11.32 -13.36 -24.60
N ASN A 967 -10.84 -14.09 -23.58
CA ASN A 967 -11.61 -14.47 -22.40
C ASN A 967 -12.06 -13.20 -21.64
N LEU A 968 -13.34 -13.13 -21.22
CA LEU A 968 -13.87 -11.96 -20.52
C LEU A 968 -13.36 -11.81 -19.08
N GLY A 969 -12.74 -12.84 -18.52
CA GLY A 969 -12.07 -12.82 -17.23
C GLY A 969 -13.02 -12.89 -16.03
N ALA A 970 -12.45 -12.96 -14.83
CA ALA A 970 -13.21 -12.94 -13.59
C ALA A 970 -13.74 -11.52 -13.27
N PRO A 971 -14.93 -11.38 -12.66
CA PRO A 971 -15.80 -12.44 -12.14
C PRO A 971 -16.84 -12.96 -13.15
N ILE A 972 -16.83 -12.51 -14.41
CA ILE A 972 -17.77 -13.01 -15.44
C ILE A 972 -17.51 -14.50 -15.71
N ASN A 973 -16.25 -14.90 -15.83
CA ASN A 973 -15.83 -16.30 -15.92
C ASN A 973 -15.37 -16.84 -14.55
N SER A 974 -15.48 -18.16 -14.37
CA SER A 974 -15.27 -18.91 -13.12
C SER A 974 -14.84 -20.35 -13.41
N PRO A 975 -14.44 -21.14 -12.38
CA PRO A 975 -14.22 -22.58 -12.50
C PRO A 975 -15.45 -23.39 -12.93
N PHE A 976 -16.61 -22.77 -13.10
CA PHE A 976 -17.87 -23.40 -13.45
C PHE A 976 -18.22 -23.18 -14.93
N ASP A 977 -19.49 -23.39 -15.31
CA ASP A 977 -19.95 -23.04 -16.65
C ASP A 977 -20.50 -21.62 -16.65
N ASP A 978 -19.89 -20.77 -17.46
CA ASP A 978 -20.28 -19.39 -17.70
C ASP A 978 -20.64 -19.21 -19.17
N LEU A 979 -21.89 -18.88 -19.36
CA LEU A 979 -22.59 -18.98 -20.63
C LEU A 979 -23.25 -17.65 -20.96
N PHE A 980 -23.49 -17.48 -22.25
CA PHE A 980 -24.56 -16.62 -22.75
C PHE A 980 -24.44 -15.14 -22.34
N TYR A 981 -23.56 -14.40 -23.02
CA TYR A 981 -23.39 -12.96 -22.82
C TYR A 981 -24.21 -12.14 -23.80
N VAL A 982 -25.04 -11.23 -23.31
CA VAL A 982 -25.87 -10.36 -24.15
C VAL A 982 -25.95 -8.95 -23.61
N GLU A 983 -25.72 -7.96 -24.47
CA GLU A 983 -25.89 -6.53 -24.15
C GLU A 983 -27.37 -6.14 -24.28
N GLU A 984 -27.86 -5.31 -23.35
CA GLU A 984 -29.26 -4.84 -23.32
C GLU A 984 -29.57 -3.74 -24.36
#